data_AF-A0A1Q7KSK3-F1
#
_entry.id   AF-A0A1Q7KSK3-F1
#
_cell.length_a   1.000
_cell.length_b   1.000
_cell.length_c   1.000
_cell.angle_alpha   90.00
_cell.angle_beta   90.00
_cell.angle_gamma   90.00
#
_symmetry.space_group_name_H-M   'P 1'
#
loop_
_entity.id
_entity.type
_entity.pdbx_description
1 polymer ?
#
loop_
_entity_poly.entity_id
_entity_poly.type
_entity_poly.pdbx_seq_one_letter_code
_entity_poly.pdbx_strand_id
1 'polypeptide(L)'
;MNCICDDFRFPPDVQIVAGLTHLPRQVGTFAEFRRALLRAASIRTTALLEKHPLWSLRYLTERDRAGLKKAIEAFGQWRGRHAEDFGMMLIEMWAYVCDLTSFYDSVFAHESYLRTAVRRDSLRKLVDPLGYIPRPAVAALAELAVFADGRRAVSLPIGTAFSSGAFSGHPPQVFELGLQTKIHPLLNEWTLLPLRRTTFGSSGAYRQTFLCELGSVSVKDGDLVLMKVGSARYTATVASVKPQEGADHLSYSAVTLSTWIWIPGGTPVSSVKLLKPTIKASLWSQTSPAFGPLYAGEWATAPYATWFLLESITHAVKAGQDVIVEKSATLHAAGITEATISSVELKAASTVEIKDGGTTVIAKVPVPAVYAQSTRITIQPHFPGLNLPAASISAASEVTIHHAFVSAGKVTIEALTEIDRTDPMDVKRPVDRPRDASPPGKFQLEDVNGEGVTRPGSLSFTTGQLTIQGDPWPGKLATPVKLLGNIISTSRGETVKPETLGVGDSSIANQSFTLKKSPLTYLPSPSENTPSGLTSTLKVYVDGLQWTEVPSFYGHKPEEEIYIVRQNDKNESVVTFGDGALGRRLNTGVVVVAYYRFGVGGAMPPAGSITQIAKPVKGLKSVRSPVAPYGGADEEAGSSLRKFAPRSALLLGRAVSLPDLEAAAASYVGGVRAVAAEWRWSHTLQLPAAHIWYLADGDLSELILNKLRSLTQPDTPIQVERAVATSARLSIQLACDPKRFETDVLAAVRTALTTVESGLLAPEILGIGKTLFRSQLFNAVLNVIGVTAVTGLSYWYSPFSNFGIKAPAGHYFDFTNRVYLNGRNA
;
A
#
# COMPACT_ATOMS: atom_id res chain seq x y z
N MET A 1 -5.09 69.13 -3.32
CA MET A 1 -4.37 67.91 -3.68
C MET A 1 -4.99 67.41 -4.98
N ASN A 2 -4.26 67.45 -6.09
CA ASN A 2 -4.77 66.91 -7.36
C ASN A 2 -5.04 65.41 -7.20
N CYS A 3 -6.07 64.89 -7.86
CA CYS A 3 -6.30 63.45 -7.84
C CYS A 3 -5.07 62.76 -8.46
N ILE A 4 -4.71 61.56 -7.98
CA ILE A 4 -3.78 60.67 -8.69
C ILE A 4 -4.22 60.43 -10.16
N CYS A 5 -5.51 60.64 -10.46
CA CYS A 5 -6.09 60.71 -11.80
C CYS A 5 -5.45 61.75 -12.74
N ASP A 6 -4.98 62.87 -12.18
CA ASP A 6 -4.60 64.08 -12.92
C ASP A 6 -3.11 64.08 -13.28
N ASP A 7 -2.32 63.18 -12.68
CA ASP A 7 -0.88 63.03 -12.92
C ASP A 7 -0.62 61.78 -13.75
N PHE A 8 -0.52 61.94 -15.07
CA PHE A 8 -0.15 60.82 -15.94
C PHE A 8 1.33 60.51 -15.75
N ARG A 9 1.59 59.33 -15.21
CA ARG A 9 2.90 58.71 -15.10
C ARG A 9 3.05 57.73 -16.25
N PHE A 10 4.14 57.88 -17.01
CA PHE A 10 4.53 56.83 -17.94
C PHE A 10 4.79 55.54 -17.16
N PRO A 11 4.51 54.36 -17.75
CA PRO A 11 4.95 53.11 -17.17
C PRO A 11 6.46 53.20 -16.85
N PRO A 12 6.90 52.74 -15.67
CA PRO A 12 8.33 52.72 -15.36
C PRO A 12 9.08 51.85 -16.38
N ASP A 13 10.35 52.16 -16.62
CA ASP A 13 11.19 51.32 -17.48
C ASP A 13 11.14 49.87 -17.01
N VAL A 14 10.88 48.97 -17.97
CA VAL A 14 10.74 47.54 -17.67
C VAL A 14 12.10 46.98 -17.26
N GLN A 15 12.29 46.75 -15.96
CA GLN A 15 13.48 46.06 -15.46
C GLN A 15 13.29 44.55 -15.52
N ILE A 16 13.90 43.93 -16.53
CA ILE A 16 13.93 42.47 -16.69
C ILE A 16 15.22 41.95 -16.05
N VAL A 17 15.16 41.55 -14.79
CA VAL A 17 16.26 40.89 -14.10
C VAL A 17 16.30 39.39 -14.41
N ALA A 18 17.47 38.75 -14.24
CA ALA A 18 17.56 37.30 -14.26
C ALA A 18 16.73 36.69 -13.11
N GLY A 19 16.13 35.52 -13.32
CA GLY A 19 15.43 34.83 -12.23
C GLY A 19 13.93 35.17 -12.07
N LEU A 20 13.30 35.91 -12.98
CA LEU A 20 11.83 36.12 -13.03
C LEU A 20 10.99 34.94 -13.59
N THR A 21 9.97 34.48 -12.87
CA THR A 21 9.02 33.44 -13.34
C THR A 21 7.96 33.96 -14.31
N HIS A 22 7.90 35.28 -14.50
CA HIS A 22 7.03 35.99 -15.43
C HIS A 22 7.78 37.22 -15.95
N LEU A 23 7.69 37.50 -17.25
CA LEU A 23 8.31 38.67 -17.87
C LEU A 23 7.31 39.84 -17.87
N PRO A 24 7.61 40.97 -17.19
CA PRO A 24 6.72 42.13 -17.20
C PRO A 24 6.82 42.91 -18.53
N ARG A 25 6.59 42.24 -19.67
CA ARG A 25 6.75 42.81 -21.02
C ARG A 25 5.51 43.51 -21.57
N GLN A 26 4.34 43.34 -20.94
CA GLN A 26 3.16 44.11 -21.33
C GLN A 26 3.38 45.57 -20.90
N VAL A 27 3.51 46.46 -21.88
CA VAL A 27 3.87 47.87 -21.69
C VAL A 27 2.65 48.70 -21.24
N GLY A 28 1.44 48.20 -21.51
CA GLY A 28 0.19 48.78 -21.01
C GLY A 28 -1.06 47.99 -21.41
N THR A 29 -2.18 48.44 -20.89
CA THR A 29 -3.54 47.96 -21.17
C THR A 29 -4.31 48.97 -22.02
N PHE A 30 -5.48 48.58 -22.56
CA PHE A 30 -6.37 49.49 -23.28
C PHE A 30 -6.59 50.83 -22.56
N ALA A 31 -6.85 50.80 -21.24
CA ALA A 31 -7.12 52.01 -20.46
C ALA A 31 -5.90 52.95 -20.40
N GLU A 32 -4.71 52.39 -20.27
CA GLU A 32 -3.45 53.13 -20.21
C GLU A 32 -3.08 53.71 -21.58
N PHE A 33 -3.19 52.91 -22.65
CA PHE A 33 -2.97 53.39 -24.02
C PHE A 33 -3.98 54.46 -24.41
N ARG A 34 -5.27 54.28 -24.10
CA ARG A 34 -6.31 55.29 -24.34
C ARG A 34 -6.02 56.59 -23.61
N ARG A 35 -5.66 56.53 -22.32
CA ARG A 35 -5.27 57.72 -21.54
C ARG A 35 -4.02 58.39 -22.12
N ALA A 36 -3.02 57.61 -22.53
CA ALA A 36 -1.80 58.12 -23.14
C ALA A 36 -2.08 58.85 -24.46
N LEU A 37 -2.91 58.26 -25.33
CA LEU A 37 -3.31 58.83 -26.60
C LEU A 37 -4.14 60.12 -26.40
N LEU A 38 -5.07 60.13 -25.45
CA LEU A 38 -5.85 61.33 -25.11
C LEU A 38 -4.98 62.44 -24.51
N ARG A 39 -3.99 62.10 -23.67
CA ARG A 39 -3.02 63.08 -23.17
C ARG A 39 -2.11 63.60 -24.27
N ALA A 40 -1.62 62.73 -25.15
CA ALA A 40 -0.81 63.14 -26.29
C ALA A 40 -1.59 64.07 -27.24
N ALA A 41 -2.89 63.78 -27.43
CA ALA A 41 -3.81 64.67 -28.15
C ALA A 41 -3.90 66.05 -27.48
N SER A 42 -4.07 66.10 -26.15
CA SER A 42 -4.20 67.37 -25.42
C SER A 42 -2.92 68.20 -25.39
N ILE A 43 -1.75 67.57 -25.19
CA ILE A 43 -0.44 68.26 -25.19
C ILE A 43 -0.16 68.91 -26.55
N ARG A 44 -0.47 68.22 -27.66
CA ARG A 44 -0.24 68.75 -29.03
C ARG A 44 -1.07 69.98 -29.37
N THR A 45 -2.19 70.20 -28.68
CA THR A 45 -2.96 71.45 -28.82
C THR A 45 -2.20 72.67 -28.29
N THR A 46 -1.16 72.47 -27.47
CA THR A 46 -0.46 73.53 -26.73
C THR A 46 1.01 73.74 -27.10
N ALA A 47 1.66 72.81 -27.82
CA ALA A 47 3.08 72.89 -28.17
C ALA A 47 3.32 73.11 -29.68
N LEU A 48 4.32 73.92 -30.04
CA LEU A 48 4.76 74.14 -31.43
C LEU A 48 5.21 72.81 -32.07
N LEU A 49 4.51 72.42 -33.14
CA LEU A 49 4.67 71.19 -33.94
C LEU A 49 6.13 70.90 -34.35
N GLU A 50 6.91 71.94 -34.63
CA GLU A 50 8.29 71.87 -35.12
C GLU A 50 9.31 71.44 -34.05
N LYS A 51 8.93 71.47 -32.77
CA LYS A 51 9.78 71.06 -31.64
C LYS A 51 9.48 69.63 -31.16
N HIS A 52 8.53 68.92 -31.78
CA HIS A 52 8.13 67.57 -31.37
C HIS A 52 9.11 66.51 -31.90
N PRO A 53 9.50 65.48 -31.12
CA PRO A 53 10.49 64.46 -31.54
C PRO A 53 10.14 63.70 -32.83
N LEU A 54 8.85 63.58 -33.16
CA LEU A 54 8.38 62.98 -34.42
C LEU A 54 8.68 63.84 -35.66
N TRP A 55 8.87 65.15 -35.50
CA TRP A 55 9.21 66.07 -36.60
C TRP A 55 10.65 65.83 -37.11
N SER A 56 11.52 65.28 -36.26
CA SER A 56 12.91 64.90 -36.57
C SER A 56 13.09 63.46 -37.07
N LEU A 57 12.02 62.69 -37.30
CA LEU A 57 12.15 61.33 -37.83
C LEU A 57 12.78 61.35 -39.24
N ARG A 58 13.88 60.61 -39.38
CA ARG A 58 14.81 60.64 -40.53
C ARG A 58 14.20 60.21 -41.88
N TYR A 59 12.95 59.71 -41.88
CA TYR A 59 12.30 59.07 -43.04
C TYR A 59 11.10 59.85 -43.61
N LEU A 60 10.79 61.03 -43.09
CA LEU A 60 9.67 61.85 -43.62
C LEU A 60 10.15 62.74 -44.77
N THR A 61 9.60 62.54 -45.98
CA THR A 61 9.81 63.47 -47.10
C THR A 61 9.12 64.82 -46.82
N GLU A 62 9.52 65.91 -47.50
CA GLU A 62 8.90 67.24 -47.29
C GLU A 62 7.40 67.24 -47.57
N ARG A 63 6.95 66.46 -48.55
CA ARG A 63 5.52 66.28 -48.87
C ARG A 63 4.75 65.64 -47.71
N ASP A 64 5.36 64.65 -47.04
CA ASP A 64 4.76 63.98 -45.89
C ASP A 64 4.73 64.88 -44.66
N ARG A 65 5.72 65.78 -44.49
CA ARG A 65 5.74 66.76 -43.40
C ARG A 65 4.59 67.77 -43.50
N ALA A 66 4.27 68.25 -44.70
CA ALA A 66 3.14 69.17 -44.90
C ALA A 66 1.78 68.50 -44.61
N GLY A 67 1.59 67.25 -45.08
CA GLY A 67 0.41 66.45 -44.76
C GLY A 67 0.30 66.14 -43.27
N LEU A 68 1.41 65.77 -42.63
CA LEU A 68 1.48 65.50 -41.20
C LEU A 68 1.19 66.76 -40.36
N LYS A 69 1.71 67.92 -40.77
CA LYS A 69 1.40 69.21 -40.13
C LYS A 69 -0.10 69.50 -40.15
N LYS A 70 -0.73 69.37 -41.33
CA LYS A 70 -2.18 69.57 -41.49
C LYS A 70 -3.01 68.58 -40.66
N ALA A 71 -2.61 67.32 -40.62
CA ALA A 71 -3.28 66.29 -39.82
C ALA A 71 -3.15 66.56 -38.30
N ILE A 72 -1.97 66.98 -37.84
CA ILE A 72 -1.73 67.29 -36.42
C ILE A 72 -2.46 68.58 -36.01
N GLU A 73 -2.50 69.61 -36.86
CA GLU A 73 -3.28 70.82 -36.61
C GLU A 73 -4.78 70.51 -36.48
N ALA A 74 -5.33 69.69 -37.39
CA ALA A 74 -6.72 69.23 -37.31
C ALA A 74 -6.99 68.44 -36.02
N PHE A 75 -6.08 67.53 -35.64
CA PHE A 75 -6.18 66.77 -34.41
C PHE A 75 -6.05 67.66 -33.15
N GLY A 76 -5.27 68.74 -33.24
CA GLY A 76 -5.11 69.72 -32.16
C GLY A 76 -6.36 70.57 -31.89
N GLN A 77 -7.18 70.79 -32.92
CA GLN A 77 -8.47 71.49 -32.81
C GLN A 77 -9.62 70.57 -32.40
N TRP A 78 -9.43 69.25 -32.47
CA TRP A 78 -10.45 68.29 -32.08
C TRP A 78 -10.80 68.38 -30.59
N ARG A 79 -12.10 68.49 -30.29
CA ARG A 79 -12.67 68.62 -28.94
C ARG A 79 -13.69 67.53 -28.62
N GLY A 80 -13.86 66.53 -29.48
CA GLY A 80 -14.79 65.41 -29.26
C GLY A 80 -14.45 64.65 -27.98
N ARG A 81 -15.46 64.45 -27.12
CA ARG A 81 -15.33 63.70 -25.85
C ARG A 81 -16.41 62.64 -25.66
N HIS A 82 -17.38 62.55 -26.58
CA HIS A 82 -18.48 61.59 -26.53
C HIS A 82 -18.12 60.28 -27.23
N ALA A 83 -18.72 59.17 -26.80
CA ALA A 83 -18.44 57.84 -27.36
C ALA A 83 -18.83 57.71 -28.84
N GLU A 84 -19.77 58.54 -29.32
CA GLU A 84 -20.24 58.54 -30.71
C GLU A 84 -19.32 59.34 -31.67
N ASP A 85 -18.29 60.00 -31.15
CA ASP A 85 -17.35 60.78 -31.96
C ASP A 85 -16.37 59.85 -32.71
N PHE A 86 -16.26 60.03 -34.03
CA PHE A 86 -15.35 59.22 -34.86
C PHE A 86 -13.89 59.30 -34.43
N GLY A 87 -13.42 60.45 -33.94
CA GLY A 87 -12.06 60.61 -33.40
C GLY A 87 -11.85 59.82 -32.12
N MET A 88 -12.86 59.78 -31.24
CA MET A 88 -12.84 58.95 -30.03
C MET A 88 -12.81 57.47 -30.41
N MET A 89 -13.65 57.05 -31.36
CA MET A 89 -13.67 55.68 -31.87
C MET A 89 -12.31 55.26 -32.44
N LEU A 90 -11.65 56.12 -33.22
CA LEU A 90 -10.31 55.84 -33.77
C LEU A 90 -9.24 55.71 -32.67
N ILE A 91 -9.28 56.58 -31.65
CA ILE A 91 -8.36 56.47 -30.50
C ILE A 91 -8.59 55.16 -29.75
N GLU A 92 -9.84 54.77 -29.53
CA GLU A 92 -10.18 53.53 -28.84
C GLU A 92 -9.80 52.31 -29.68
N MET A 93 -10.07 52.31 -30.98
CA MET A 93 -9.60 51.26 -31.90
C MET A 93 -8.07 51.13 -31.85
N TRP A 94 -7.33 52.24 -31.88
CA TRP A 94 -5.87 52.19 -31.80
C TRP A 94 -5.37 51.74 -30.43
N ALA A 95 -5.99 52.20 -29.34
CA ALA A 95 -5.69 51.73 -27.99
C ALA A 95 -5.91 50.21 -27.85
N TYR A 96 -6.95 49.67 -28.48
CA TYR A 96 -7.20 48.24 -28.54
C TYR A 96 -6.13 47.48 -29.33
N VAL A 97 -5.69 48.02 -30.49
CA VAL A 97 -4.57 47.44 -31.26
C VAL A 97 -3.28 47.46 -30.44
N CYS A 98 -2.98 48.54 -29.72
CA CYS A 98 -1.82 48.63 -28.83
C CYS A 98 -1.89 47.61 -27.68
N ASP A 99 -3.07 47.44 -27.07
CA ASP A 99 -3.27 46.44 -26.01
C ASP A 99 -3.04 45.02 -26.54
N LEU A 100 -3.67 44.68 -27.67
CA LEU A 100 -3.54 43.37 -28.29
C LEU A 100 -2.09 43.07 -28.69
N THR A 101 -1.39 44.02 -29.32
CA THR A 101 0.02 43.83 -29.72
C THR A 101 0.94 43.74 -28.51
N SER A 102 0.72 44.54 -27.46
CA SER A 102 1.49 44.46 -26.22
C SER A 102 1.24 43.14 -25.46
N PHE A 103 0.01 42.62 -25.50
CA PHE A 103 -0.31 41.30 -24.96
C PHE A 103 0.42 40.19 -25.71
N TYR A 104 0.34 40.18 -27.05
CA TYR A 104 1.02 39.16 -27.83
C TYR A 104 2.54 39.23 -27.74
N ASP A 105 3.15 40.42 -27.68
CA ASP A 105 4.60 40.54 -27.44
C ASP A 105 4.99 39.92 -26.09
N SER A 106 4.19 40.18 -25.05
CA SER A 106 4.38 39.53 -23.75
C SER A 106 4.28 38.01 -23.87
N VAL A 107 3.26 37.47 -24.53
CA VAL A 107 3.10 36.02 -24.73
C VAL A 107 4.28 35.43 -25.50
N PHE A 108 4.71 36.04 -26.61
CA PHE A 108 5.86 35.55 -27.39
C PHE A 108 7.17 35.61 -26.60
N ALA A 109 7.38 36.67 -25.81
CA ALA A 109 8.55 36.79 -24.96
C ALA A 109 8.58 35.68 -23.89
N HIS A 110 7.45 35.36 -23.27
CA HIS A 110 7.36 34.26 -22.30
C HIS A 110 7.76 32.92 -22.92
N GLU A 111 7.33 32.66 -24.15
CA GLU A 111 7.64 31.43 -24.90
C GLU A 111 9.10 31.35 -25.38
N SER A 112 9.87 32.44 -25.30
CA SER A 112 11.28 32.49 -25.76
C SER A 112 12.30 32.04 -24.71
N TYR A 113 11.89 31.90 -23.44
CA TYR A 113 12.79 31.48 -22.36
C TYR A 113 12.27 30.24 -21.64
N LEU A 114 13.18 29.31 -21.36
CA LEU A 114 12.81 28.02 -20.79
C LEU A 114 11.97 28.15 -19.51
N ARG A 115 12.32 29.08 -18.62
CA ARG A 115 11.66 29.20 -17.32
C ARG A 115 10.23 29.77 -17.39
N THR A 116 9.96 30.59 -18.40
CA THR A 116 8.70 31.31 -18.57
C THR A 116 7.78 30.69 -19.61
N ALA A 117 8.31 29.87 -20.52
CA ALA A 117 7.53 29.22 -21.56
C ALA A 117 6.50 28.27 -20.96
N VAL A 118 5.28 28.35 -21.48
CA VAL A 118 4.14 27.54 -21.02
C VAL A 118 3.83 26.45 -22.03
N ARG A 119 3.96 26.74 -23.33
CA ARG A 119 3.68 25.74 -24.38
C ARG A 119 4.80 24.71 -24.45
N ARG A 120 4.40 23.44 -24.53
CA ARG A 120 5.32 22.31 -24.61
C ARG A 120 6.21 22.38 -25.85
N ASP A 121 5.65 22.77 -26.98
CA ASP A 121 6.36 22.90 -28.26
C ASP A 121 7.54 23.88 -28.16
N SER A 122 7.34 25.03 -27.51
CA SER A 122 8.39 26.02 -27.25
C SER A 122 9.45 25.44 -26.31
N LEU A 123 9.03 24.82 -25.20
CA LEU A 123 9.96 24.19 -24.25
C LEU A 123 10.85 23.15 -24.93
N ARG A 124 10.28 22.30 -25.79
CA ARG A 124 11.04 21.30 -26.56
C ARG A 124 12.04 21.93 -27.51
N LYS A 125 11.62 22.92 -28.30
CA LYS A 125 12.52 23.66 -29.20
C LYS A 125 13.65 24.37 -28.45
N LEU A 126 13.40 24.84 -27.22
CA LEU A 126 14.41 25.49 -26.40
C LEU A 126 15.43 24.50 -25.79
N VAL A 127 15.02 23.25 -25.52
CA VAL A 127 15.92 22.22 -24.96
C VAL A 127 16.57 21.34 -26.04
N ASP A 128 16.02 21.28 -27.24
CA ASP A 128 16.52 20.46 -28.35
C ASP A 128 17.99 20.74 -28.70
N PRO A 129 18.48 22.01 -28.74
CA PRO A 129 19.90 22.30 -28.94
C PRO A 129 20.84 21.74 -27.87
N LEU A 130 20.32 21.42 -26.67
CA LEU A 130 21.10 20.77 -25.61
C LEU A 130 21.27 19.26 -25.87
N GLY A 131 20.64 18.71 -26.91
CA GLY A 131 20.52 17.27 -27.14
C GLY A 131 19.66 16.57 -26.10
N TYR A 132 18.87 17.32 -25.33
CA TYR A 132 18.00 16.76 -24.30
C TYR A 132 16.80 16.06 -24.93
N ILE A 133 16.69 14.74 -24.73
CA ILE A 133 15.55 13.95 -25.17
C ILE A 133 14.60 13.82 -23.98
N PRO A 134 13.41 14.44 -24.04
CA PRO A 134 12.40 14.30 -22.98
C PRO A 134 12.07 12.83 -22.73
N ARG A 135 11.90 12.47 -21.47
CA ARG A 135 11.48 11.10 -21.11
C ARG A 135 10.12 10.79 -21.77
N PRO A 136 10.01 9.70 -22.55
CA PRO A 136 8.73 9.31 -23.14
C PRO A 136 7.79 8.73 -22.08
N ALA A 137 6.54 8.48 -22.46
CA ALA A 137 5.62 7.69 -21.65
C ALA A 137 6.17 6.25 -21.49
N VAL A 138 6.07 5.71 -20.29
CA VAL A 138 6.64 4.40 -19.91
C VAL A 138 5.52 3.42 -19.56
N ALA A 139 5.70 2.16 -19.95
CA ALA A 139 4.77 1.10 -19.65
C ALA A 139 4.67 0.83 -18.15
N ALA A 140 3.44 0.71 -17.65
CA ALA A 140 3.22 0.09 -16.35
C ALA A 140 3.57 -1.39 -16.39
N LEU A 141 4.12 -1.92 -15.31
CA LEU A 141 4.37 -3.34 -15.08
C LEU A 141 3.28 -3.89 -14.17
N ALA A 142 2.86 -5.13 -14.42
CA ALA A 142 1.89 -5.82 -13.59
C ALA A 142 2.32 -7.26 -13.34
N GLU A 143 2.28 -7.68 -12.08
CA GLU A 143 2.38 -9.08 -11.69
C GLU A 143 0.96 -9.63 -11.55
N LEU A 144 0.61 -10.61 -12.39
CA LEU A 144 -0.74 -11.17 -12.45
C LEU A 144 -0.71 -12.63 -12.00
N ALA A 145 -1.68 -13.03 -11.19
CA ALA A 145 -1.94 -14.43 -10.90
C ALA A 145 -2.87 -15.01 -11.97
N VAL A 146 -2.44 -16.10 -12.62
CA VAL A 146 -3.22 -16.74 -13.69
C VAL A 146 -3.56 -18.19 -13.36
N PHE A 147 -4.74 -18.62 -13.77
CA PHE A 147 -5.23 -19.94 -13.47
C PHE A 147 -5.13 -20.82 -14.71
N ALA A 148 -4.47 -21.97 -14.57
CA ALA A 148 -4.39 -22.98 -15.61
C ALA A 148 -5.52 -24.01 -15.44
N ASP A 149 -6.02 -24.53 -16.56
CA ASP A 149 -6.92 -25.69 -16.61
C ASP A 149 -6.17 -26.98 -16.95
N GLY A 150 -6.78 -28.12 -16.59
CA GLY A 150 -6.26 -29.45 -16.91
C GLY A 150 -5.36 -30.04 -15.83
N ARG A 151 -4.37 -30.85 -16.23
CA ARG A 151 -3.48 -31.61 -15.31
C ARG A 151 -1.99 -31.51 -15.66
N ARG A 152 -1.61 -30.74 -16.67
CA ARG A 152 -0.24 -30.59 -17.17
C ARG A 152 0.12 -29.11 -17.26
N ALA A 153 1.41 -28.82 -17.37
CA ALA A 153 1.89 -27.47 -17.61
C ALA A 153 1.32 -26.89 -18.91
N VAL A 154 0.89 -25.64 -18.86
CA VAL A 154 0.37 -24.87 -19.99
C VAL A 154 1.40 -23.79 -20.34
N SER A 155 1.75 -23.68 -21.62
CA SER A 155 2.66 -22.63 -22.09
C SER A 155 1.87 -21.44 -22.62
N LEU A 156 2.10 -20.27 -22.04
CA LEU A 156 1.58 -18.99 -22.52
C LEU A 156 2.60 -18.37 -23.49
N PRO A 157 2.23 -18.14 -24.77
CA PRO A 157 3.12 -17.50 -25.74
C PRO A 157 3.33 -16.01 -25.44
N ILE A 158 4.41 -15.45 -25.99
CA ILE A 158 4.64 -13.99 -26.01
C ILE A 158 3.44 -13.29 -26.66
N GLY A 159 3.04 -12.14 -26.12
CA GLY A 159 1.87 -11.39 -26.60
C GLY A 159 0.53 -11.93 -26.08
N THR A 160 0.53 -12.92 -25.17
CA THR A 160 -0.67 -13.23 -24.39
C THR A 160 -1.10 -11.97 -23.64
N ALA A 161 -2.34 -11.54 -23.88
CA ALA A 161 -2.83 -10.22 -23.49
C ALA A 161 -3.95 -10.31 -22.46
N PHE A 162 -3.94 -9.40 -21.50
CA PHE A 162 -4.92 -9.24 -20.43
C PHE A 162 -5.44 -7.81 -20.43
N SER A 163 -6.71 -7.60 -20.11
CA SER A 163 -7.34 -6.28 -20.09
C SER A 163 -7.91 -5.95 -18.72
N SER A 164 -7.77 -4.68 -18.34
CA SER A 164 -8.56 -4.09 -17.26
C SER A 164 -9.97 -3.75 -17.74
N GLY A 165 -10.88 -3.50 -16.80
CA GLY A 165 -12.07 -2.67 -17.07
C GLY A 165 -11.69 -1.20 -17.28
N ALA A 166 -12.66 -0.37 -17.67
CA ALA A 166 -12.51 1.09 -17.62
C ALA A 166 -12.44 1.55 -16.15
N PHE A 167 -11.63 2.57 -15.85
CA PHE A 167 -11.44 3.06 -14.49
C PHE A 167 -11.13 4.55 -14.49
N SER A 168 -11.66 5.30 -13.52
CA SER A 168 -11.33 6.73 -13.31
C SER A 168 -11.35 7.60 -14.58
N GLY A 169 -12.28 7.35 -15.50
CA GLY A 169 -12.37 8.08 -16.79
C GLY A 169 -11.38 7.64 -17.87
N HIS A 170 -10.51 6.66 -17.60
CA HIS A 170 -9.61 6.05 -18.56
C HIS A 170 -10.24 4.82 -19.22
N PRO A 171 -9.98 4.59 -20.53
CA PRO A 171 -10.43 3.40 -21.23
C PRO A 171 -9.74 2.14 -20.68
N PRO A 172 -10.27 0.94 -20.97
CA PRO A 172 -9.61 -0.34 -20.69
C PRO A 172 -8.15 -0.34 -21.13
N GLN A 173 -7.27 -0.86 -20.29
CA GLN A 173 -5.84 -0.94 -20.56
C GLN A 173 -5.42 -2.39 -20.78
N VAL A 174 -4.58 -2.61 -21.81
CA VAL A 174 -4.07 -3.92 -22.18
C VAL A 174 -2.66 -4.12 -21.65
N PHE A 175 -2.43 -5.28 -21.04
CA PHE A 175 -1.14 -5.77 -20.56
C PHE A 175 -0.76 -7.02 -21.31
N GLU A 176 0.47 -7.09 -21.81
CA GLU A 176 0.96 -8.23 -22.58
C GLU A 176 2.17 -8.88 -21.93
N LEU A 177 2.26 -10.20 -22.12
CA LEU A 177 3.39 -11.02 -21.71
C LEU A 177 4.58 -10.79 -22.65
N GLY A 178 5.73 -10.39 -22.10
CA GLY A 178 6.95 -10.12 -22.88
C GLY A 178 7.78 -11.36 -23.23
N LEU A 179 7.60 -12.46 -22.48
CA LEU A 179 8.38 -13.68 -22.61
C LEU A 179 7.49 -14.91 -22.43
N GLN A 180 7.72 -15.97 -23.21
CA GLN A 180 6.96 -17.21 -23.09
C GLN A 180 7.09 -17.76 -21.67
N THR A 181 5.96 -18.05 -21.01
CA THR A 181 5.93 -18.47 -19.59
C THR A 181 5.10 -19.73 -19.43
N LYS A 182 5.51 -20.63 -18.53
CA LYS A 182 4.76 -21.84 -18.20
C LYS A 182 3.99 -21.65 -16.89
N ILE A 183 2.75 -22.14 -16.86
CA ILE A 183 1.87 -22.14 -15.68
C ILE A 183 1.35 -23.56 -15.44
N HIS A 184 0.94 -23.88 -14.22
CA HIS A 184 0.50 -25.25 -13.88
C HIS A 184 -0.76 -25.26 -12.98
N PRO A 185 -1.77 -26.12 -13.22
CA PRO A 185 -3.01 -26.14 -12.43
C PRO A 185 -2.81 -26.36 -10.92
N LEU A 186 -1.84 -27.20 -10.53
CA LEU A 186 -1.46 -27.42 -9.11
C LEU A 186 -0.85 -26.20 -8.42
N LEU A 187 -0.50 -25.15 -9.16
CA LEU A 187 0.07 -23.91 -8.63
C LEU A 187 -0.93 -22.74 -8.66
N ASN A 188 -2.20 -23.02 -8.97
CA ASN A 188 -3.24 -22.00 -9.10
C ASN A 188 -3.47 -21.25 -7.78
N GLU A 189 -3.87 -21.98 -6.73
CA GLU A 189 -4.18 -21.39 -5.44
C GLU A 189 -4.05 -22.40 -4.29
N TRP A 190 -3.73 -21.90 -3.10
CA TRP A 190 -3.85 -22.57 -1.82
C TRP A 190 -4.54 -21.65 -0.81
N THR A 191 -5.07 -22.22 0.27
CA THR A 191 -5.63 -21.46 1.39
C THR A 191 -4.71 -21.60 2.58
N LEU A 192 -4.32 -20.47 3.18
CA LEU A 192 -3.56 -20.49 4.43
C LEU A 192 -4.43 -21.08 5.56
N LEU A 193 -3.79 -21.85 6.43
CA LEU A 193 -4.45 -22.41 7.60
C LEU A 193 -4.86 -21.28 8.56
N PRO A 194 -6.06 -21.37 9.19
CA PRO A 194 -6.46 -20.39 10.19
C PRO A 194 -5.48 -20.38 11.36
N LEU A 195 -4.80 -19.26 11.54
CA LEU A 195 -3.83 -19.09 12.60
C LEU A 195 -4.53 -18.78 13.92
N ARG A 196 -4.20 -19.50 14.99
CA ARG A 196 -4.75 -19.27 16.32
C ARG A 196 -3.66 -18.81 17.27
N ARG A 197 -4.03 -17.97 18.23
CA ARG A 197 -3.16 -17.73 19.38
C ARG A 197 -3.01 -19.02 20.17
N THR A 198 -1.89 -19.14 20.88
CA THR A 198 -1.61 -20.32 21.71
C THR A 198 -2.10 -20.16 23.15
N THR A 199 -2.57 -18.96 23.53
CA THR A 199 -2.98 -18.62 24.91
C THR A 199 -4.31 -17.85 24.98
N PHE A 200 -4.97 -17.94 26.14
CA PHE A 200 -6.19 -17.19 26.47
C PHE A 200 -5.89 -15.73 26.87
N GLY A 201 -5.55 -14.89 25.89
CA GLY A 201 -5.34 -13.45 26.09
C GLY A 201 -4.17 -13.10 27.03
N SER A 202 -3.95 -11.80 27.28
CA SER A 202 -2.91 -11.31 28.20
C SER A 202 -3.42 -11.06 29.63
N SER A 203 -4.72 -10.79 29.79
CA SER A 203 -5.37 -10.56 31.08
C SER A 203 -6.30 -11.73 31.45
N GLY A 204 -6.38 -12.07 32.73
CA GLY A 204 -7.30 -13.09 33.21
C GLY A 204 -8.77 -12.65 33.13
N ALA A 205 -9.67 -13.61 32.91
CA ALA A 205 -11.10 -13.35 32.80
C ALA A 205 -11.94 -14.55 33.27
N TYR A 206 -13.12 -14.26 33.83
CA TYR A 206 -14.16 -15.25 34.04
C TYR A 206 -14.86 -15.58 32.73
N ARG A 207 -15.01 -16.87 32.43
CA ARG A 207 -15.70 -17.36 31.23
C ARG A 207 -16.72 -18.43 31.59
N GLN A 208 -17.90 -18.30 31.00
CA GLN A 208 -18.96 -19.30 31.12
C GLN A 208 -19.08 -20.15 29.85
N THR A 209 -18.77 -19.56 28.70
CA THR A 209 -18.80 -20.23 27.39
C THR A 209 -17.40 -20.51 26.87
N PHE A 210 -17.18 -21.76 26.46
CA PHE A 210 -15.93 -22.25 25.91
C PHE A 210 -16.15 -22.76 24.50
N LEU A 211 -15.38 -22.23 23.55
CA LEU A 211 -15.40 -22.72 22.18
C LEU A 211 -14.65 -24.05 22.10
N CYS A 212 -15.23 -25.01 21.41
CA CYS A 212 -14.61 -26.30 21.13
C CYS A 212 -14.53 -26.52 19.61
N GLU A 213 -13.54 -27.30 19.19
CA GLU A 213 -13.42 -27.72 17.78
C GLU A 213 -14.69 -28.43 17.33
N LEU A 214 -15.16 -28.09 16.13
CA LEU A 214 -16.37 -28.67 15.56
C LEU A 214 -16.25 -30.21 15.49
N GLY A 215 -17.27 -30.91 15.96
CA GLY A 215 -17.28 -32.38 16.00
C GLY A 215 -16.48 -33.01 17.15
N SER A 216 -15.79 -32.23 17.98
CA SER A 216 -15.08 -32.76 19.16
C SER A 216 -15.96 -32.90 20.42
N VAL A 217 -17.10 -32.21 20.45
CA VAL A 217 -17.97 -32.14 21.63
C VAL A 217 -18.81 -33.40 21.77
N SER A 218 -18.79 -34.02 22.95
CA SER A 218 -19.53 -35.24 23.26
C SER A 218 -20.49 -35.11 24.45
N VAL A 219 -20.64 -33.90 24.99
CA VAL A 219 -21.55 -33.58 26.10
C VAL A 219 -22.85 -32.97 25.59
N LYS A 220 -23.91 -33.09 26.39
CA LYS A 220 -25.22 -32.47 26.17
C LYS A 220 -25.66 -31.66 27.39
N ASP A 221 -26.72 -30.89 27.23
CA ASP A 221 -27.33 -30.09 28.28
C ASP A 221 -27.65 -30.95 29.52
N GLY A 222 -27.23 -30.48 30.69
CA GLY A 222 -27.34 -31.17 31.98
C GLY A 222 -26.17 -32.07 32.35
N ASP A 223 -25.25 -32.40 31.43
CA ASP A 223 -24.12 -33.28 31.74
C ASP A 223 -23.16 -32.64 32.76
N LEU A 224 -22.66 -33.45 33.70
CA LEU A 224 -21.61 -33.07 34.64
C LEU A 224 -20.25 -33.03 33.94
N VAL A 225 -19.49 -31.95 34.14
CA VAL A 225 -18.15 -31.80 33.56
C VAL A 225 -17.13 -31.33 34.59
N LEU A 226 -15.89 -31.76 34.35
CA LEU A 226 -14.68 -31.25 35.00
C LEU A 226 -13.94 -30.37 34.00
N MET A 227 -13.81 -29.08 34.31
CA MET A 227 -12.93 -28.18 33.57
C MET A 227 -11.60 -28.08 34.31
N LYS A 228 -10.51 -28.43 33.62
CA LYS A 228 -9.15 -28.20 34.11
C LYS A 228 -8.57 -26.96 33.46
N VAL A 229 -8.00 -26.06 34.25
CA VAL A 229 -7.28 -24.87 33.78
C VAL A 229 -5.91 -24.89 34.44
N GLY A 230 -4.90 -25.41 33.75
CA GLY A 230 -3.60 -25.70 34.37
C GLY A 230 -3.76 -26.73 35.50
N SER A 231 -3.41 -26.36 36.73
CA SER A 231 -3.59 -27.19 37.93
C SER A 231 -4.95 -27.03 38.62
N ALA A 232 -5.71 -25.98 38.27
CA ALA A 232 -7.02 -25.72 38.87
C ALA A 232 -8.09 -26.65 38.28
N ARG A 233 -9.06 -27.01 39.13
CA ARG A 233 -10.18 -27.90 38.81
C ARG A 233 -11.48 -27.19 39.13
N TYR A 234 -12.38 -27.15 38.16
CA TYR A 234 -13.69 -26.56 38.31
C TYR A 234 -14.76 -27.59 37.93
N THR A 235 -15.79 -27.70 38.76
CA THR A 235 -16.97 -28.53 38.49
C THR A 235 -18.10 -27.65 37.97
N ALA A 236 -18.77 -28.10 36.91
CA ALA A 236 -19.95 -27.44 36.39
C ALA A 236 -20.87 -28.47 35.73
N THR A 237 -22.11 -28.08 35.50
CA THR A 237 -23.01 -28.77 34.57
C THR A 237 -23.06 -28.00 33.25
N VAL A 238 -23.30 -28.70 32.14
CA VAL A 238 -23.45 -28.06 30.83
C VAL A 238 -24.83 -27.39 30.77
N ALA A 239 -24.86 -26.07 30.62
CA ALA A 239 -26.10 -25.31 30.48
C ALA A 239 -26.65 -25.37 29.05
N SER A 240 -25.77 -25.30 28.05
CA SER A 240 -26.15 -25.49 26.65
C SER A 240 -24.96 -25.85 25.76
N VAL A 241 -25.18 -26.65 24.71
CA VAL A 241 -24.24 -26.80 23.59
C VAL A 241 -24.87 -26.26 22.30
N LYS A 242 -24.29 -25.21 21.71
CA LYS A 242 -24.81 -24.60 20.48
C LYS A 242 -23.72 -24.42 19.42
N PRO A 243 -24.04 -24.53 18.13
CA PRO A 243 -23.15 -24.04 17.08
C PRO A 243 -22.97 -22.53 17.25
N GLN A 244 -21.75 -22.05 17.09
CA GLN A 244 -21.44 -20.62 17.10
C GLN A 244 -20.47 -20.31 15.96
N GLU A 245 -20.78 -19.27 15.19
CA GLU A 245 -19.82 -18.67 14.27
C GLU A 245 -18.93 -17.69 15.04
N GLY A 246 -17.62 -17.86 14.94
CA GLY A 246 -16.65 -16.96 15.55
C GLY A 246 -16.49 -15.67 14.75
N ALA A 247 -15.79 -14.69 15.33
CA ALA A 247 -15.41 -13.46 14.62
C ALA A 247 -14.51 -13.69 13.39
N ASP A 248 -13.92 -14.88 13.30
CA ASP A 248 -13.13 -15.39 12.17
C ASP A 248 -13.96 -16.11 11.10
N HIS A 249 -15.30 -16.04 11.19
CA HIS A 249 -16.25 -16.73 10.32
C HIS A 249 -16.11 -18.26 10.30
N LEU A 250 -15.43 -18.85 11.29
CA LEU A 250 -15.35 -20.30 11.44
C LEU A 250 -16.44 -20.81 12.39
N SER A 251 -16.88 -22.04 12.14
CA SER A 251 -17.89 -22.69 12.98
C SER A 251 -17.25 -23.43 14.15
N TYR A 252 -17.79 -23.19 15.33
CA TYR A 252 -17.39 -23.79 16.60
C TYR A 252 -18.59 -24.44 17.29
N SER A 253 -18.30 -25.32 18.25
CA SER A 253 -19.30 -25.74 19.23
C SER A 253 -19.07 -24.95 20.53
N ALA A 254 -19.99 -24.06 20.85
CA ALA A 254 -19.99 -23.28 22.07
C ALA A 254 -20.61 -24.11 23.21
N VAL A 255 -19.79 -24.49 24.18
CA VAL A 255 -20.22 -25.18 25.40
C VAL A 255 -20.33 -24.15 26.52
N THR A 256 -21.56 -23.85 26.93
CA THR A 256 -21.85 -22.94 28.05
C THR A 256 -22.04 -23.76 29.32
N LEU A 257 -21.33 -23.39 30.37
CA LEU A 257 -21.37 -24.05 31.68
C LEU A 257 -22.33 -23.34 32.63
N SER A 258 -22.80 -24.02 33.67
CA SER A 258 -23.68 -23.42 34.68
C SER A 258 -22.97 -22.45 35.63
N THR A 259 -21.64 -22.47 35.66
CA THR A 259 -20.81 -21.61 36.52
C THR A 259 -19.74 -20.88 35.72
N TRP A 260 -19.32 -19.72 36.22
CA TRP A 260 -18.23 -18.93 35.65
C TRP A 260 -16.88 -19.50 36.09
N ILE A 261 -15.98 -19.71 35.12
CA ILE A 261 -14.65 -20.27 35.36
C ILE A 261 -13.59 -19.20 35.15
N TRP A 262 -12.72 -19.01 36.13
CA TRP A 262 -11.59 -18.11 36.01
C TRP A 262 -10.47 -18.71 35.15
N ILE A 263 -10.08 -18.00 34.09
CA ILE A 263 -8.91 -18.32 33.27
C ILE A 263 -7.86 -17.22 33.47
N PRO A 264 -6.68 -17.53 34.03
CA PRO A 264 -5.57 -16.58 34.12
C PRO A 264 -5.09 -16.12 32.74
N GLY A 265 -4.58 -14.89 32.65
CA GLY A 265 -3.95 -14.37 31.42
C GLY A 265 -2.73 -15.21 31.04
N GLY A 266 -2.50 -15.40 29.74
CA GLY A 266 -1.38 -16.20 29.22
C GLY A 266 -1.56 -17.72 29.36
N THR A 267 -2.70 -18.20 29.86
CA THR A 267 -2.97 -19.64 30.00
C THR A 267 -2.92 -20.32 28.61
N PRO A 268 -2.06 -21.34 28.39
CA PRO A 268 -2.02 -22.07 27.12
C PRO A 268 -3.36 -22.75 26.83
N VAL A 269 -3.87 -22.62 25.61
CA VAL A 269 -5.17 -23.21 25.21
C VAL A 269 -5.14 -24.73 25.40
N SER A 270 -4.02 -25.36 25.08
CA SER A 270 -3.79 -26.81 25.27
C SER A 270 -3.83 -27.28 26.72
N SER A 271 -3.68 -26.36 27.69
CA SER A 271 -3.76 -26.67 29.13
C SER A 271 -5.18 -26.64 29.68
N VAL A 272 -6.15 -26.15 28.90
CA VAL A 272 -7.56 -26.11 29.27
C VAL A 272 -8.26 -27.35 28.74
N LYS A 273 -8.77 -28.20 29.64
CA LYS A 273 -9.40 -29.47 29.28
C LYS A 273 -10.83 -29.52 29.79
N LEU A 274 -11.77 -29.76 28.88
CA LEU A 274 -13.15 -30.08 29.19
C LEU A 274 -13.31 -31.59 29.24
N LEU A 275 -13.66 -32.13 30.40
CA LEU A 275 -13.74 -33.57 30.64
C LEU A 275 -15.13 -33.94 31.17
N LYS A 276 -15.62 -35.15 30.86
CA LYS A 276 -16.83 -35.73 31.46
C LYS A 276 -16.52 -37.05 32.15
N PRO A 277 -17.12 -37.34 33.32
CA PRO A 277 -16.96 -38.63 33.97
C PRO A 277 -17.72 -39.70 33.19
N THR A 278 -17.20 -40.93 33.16
CA THR A 278 -17.86 -42.06 32.51
C THR A 278 -18.40 -43.09 33.49
N ILE A 279 -17.92 -43.07 34.74
CA ILE A 279 -18.30 -44.02 35.79
C ILE A 279 -18.68 -43.27 37.06
N LYS A 280 -19.74 -43.75 37.72
CA LYS A 280 -20.16 -43.34 39.06
C LYS A 280 -19.95 -44.53 40.02
N ALA A 281 -19.47 -44.25 41.21
CA ALA A 281 -19.32 -45.22 42.28
C ALA A 281 -19.99 -44.71 43.55
N SER A 282 -20.78 -45.56 44.18
CA SER A 282 -21.33 -45.34 45.52
C SER A 282 -20.27 -45.67 46.58
N LEU A 283 -20.50 -45.17 47.80
CA LEU A 283 -19.66 -45.52 48.94
C LEU A 283 -20.13 -46.80 49.64
N TRP A 284 -19.21 -47.41 50.37
CA TRP A 284 -19.47 -48.54 51.24
C TRP A 284 -20.59 -48.25 52.25
N SER A 285 -21.56 -49.16 52.36
CA SER A 285 -22.75 -48.95 53.19
C SER A 285 -23.00 -50.04 54.24
N GLN A 286 -22.12 -51.04 54.35
CA GLN A 286 -22.32 -52.18 55.24
C GLN A 286 -21.82 -51.91 56.67
N THR A 287 -20.73 -51.14 56.81
CA THR A 287 -20.11 -50.80 58.10
C THR A 287 -19.63 -49.35 58.10
N SER A 288 -19.62 -48.71 59.28
CA SER A 288 -19.13 -47.33 59.47
C SER A 288 -17.67 -47.34 59.99
N PRO A 289 -16.82 -46.36 59.60
CA PRO A 289 -17.08 -45.28 58.64
C PRO A 289 -16.78 -45.65 57.19
N ALA A 290 -17.53 -45.06 56.25
CA ALA A 290 -17.31 -45.22 54.82
C ALA A 290 -16.35 -44.17 54.22
N PHE A 291 -16.11 -43.08 54.94
CA PHE A 291 -15.18 -42.03 54.56
C PHE A 291 -14.77 -41.21 55.79
N GLY A 292 -13.66 -40.48 55.70
CA GLY A 292 -13.22 -39.63 56.81
C GLY A 292 -12.06 -38.70 56.47
N PRO A 293 -11.84 -37.68 57.32
CA PRO A 293 -10.67 -36.81 57.22
C PRO A 293 -9.36 -37.54 57.55
N LEU A 294 -8.26 -37.10 56.95
CA LEU A 294 -6.89 -37.44 57.35
C LEU A 294 -6.20 -36.18 57.89
N TYR A 295 -5.48 -36.35 59.00
CA TYR A 295 -4.78 -35.29 59.73
C TYR A 295 -3.27 -35.50 59.68
N ALA A 296 -2.52 -34.41 59.53
CA ALA A 296 -1.07 -34.44 59.45
C ALA A 296 -0.45 -34.52 60.86
N GLY A 297 -0.65 -35.64 61.54
CA GLY A 297 -0.21 -35.89 62.91
C GLY A 297 -1.34 -35.85 63.95
N GLU A 298 -1.03 -36.35 65.14
CA GLU A 298 -2.00 -36.66 66.21
C GLU A 298 -2.72 -35.42 66.78
N TRP A 299 -2.10 -34.25 66.67
CA TRP A 299 -2.61 -32.97 67.21
C TRP A 299 -3.07 -32.00 66.12
N ALA A 300 -3.07 -32.41 64.85
CA ALA A 300 -3.50 -31.53 63.76
C ALA A 300 -5.02 -31.33 63.81
N THR A 301 -5.44 -30.07 63.85
CA THR A 301 -6.85 -29.68 63.93
C THR A 301 -7.50 -29.44 62.56
N ALA A 302 -6.69 -29.37 61.50
CA ALA A 302 -7.14 -29.19 60.12
C ALA A 302 -6.82 -30.45 59.28
N PRO A 303 -7.82 -31.07 58.64
CA PRO A 303 -7.59 -32.21 57.77
C PRO A 303 -6.95 -31.77 56.43
N TYR A 304 -5.98 -32.55 55.95
CA TYR A 304 -5.27 -32.25 54.70
C TYR A 304 -5.78 -33.07 53.50
N ALA A 305 -6.44 -34.20 53.77
CA ALA A 305 -6.99 -35.10 52.76
C ALA A 305 -8.28 -35.76 53.27
N THR A 306 -9.05 -36.34 52.35
CA THR A 306 -10.22 -37.16 52.70
C THR A 306 -10.06 -38.52 52.06
N TRP A 307 -10.33 -39.59 52.81
CA TRP A 307 -10.40 -40.93 52.25
C TRP A 307 -11.85 -41.36 52.10
N PHE A 308 -12.14 -42.15 51.06
CA PHE A 308 -13.44 -42.73 50.75
C PHE A 308 -13.27 -44.22 50.47
N LEU A 309 -14.16 -45.04 51.01
CA LEU A 309 -14.27 -46.46 50.74
C LEU A 309 -15.42 -46.68 49.76
N LEU A 310 -15.11 -47.22 48.58
CA LEU A 310 -16.10 -47.45 47.52
C LEU A 310 -16.96 -48.69 47.85
N GLU A 311 -18.08 -48.86 47.18
CA GLU A 311 -18.97 -50.01 47.40
C GLU A 311 -18.32 -51.36 47.03
N SER A 312 -17.39 -51.37 46.07
CA SER A 312 -16.73 -52.59 45.58
C SER A 312 -15.31 -52.33 45.12
N ILE A 313 -14.58 -53.40 44.77
CA ILE A 313 -13.25 -53.30 44.15
C ILE A 313 -13.40 -52.68 42.76
N THR A 314 -12.79 -51.50 42.56
CA THR A 314 -12.79 -50.79 41.28
C THR A 314 -11.36 -50.58 40.77
N HIS A 315 -10.92 -51.41 39.82
CA HIS A 315 -9.59 -51.28 39.20
C HIS A 315 -9.45 -50.07 38.26
N ALA A 316 -10.57 -49.42 37.91
CA ALA A 316 -10.59 -48.23 37.05
C ALA A 316 -10.05 -46.98 37.77
N VAL A 317 -9.95 -46.99 39.10
CA VAL A 317 -9.49 -45.85 39.90
C VAL A 317 -8.02 -46.01 40.29
N LYS A 318 -7.20 -45.00 39.99
CA LYS A 318 -5.75 -45.00 40.26
C LYS A 318 -5.31 -43.66 40.84
N ALA A 319 -4.23 -43.67 41.62
CA ALA A 319 -3.54 -42.45 42.03
C ALA A 319 -3.13 -41.61 40.80
N GLY A 320 -3.21 -40.28 40.93
CA GLY A 320 -2.96 -39.30 39.88
C GLY A 320 -4.18 -38.94 39.01
N GLN A 321 -5.30 -39.67 39.13
CA GLN A 321 -6.53 -39.35 38.40
C GLN A 321 -7.34 -38.25 39.09
N ASP A 322 -8.17 -37.55 38.31
CA ASP A 322 -9.12 -36.59 38.84
C ASP A 322 -10.43 -37.29 39.24
N VAL A 323 -11.12 -36.72 40.23
CA VAL A 323 -12.40 -37.21 40.75
C VAL A 323 -13.31 -36.04 41.06
N ILE A 324 -14.63 -36.22 40.88
CA ILE A 324 -15.63 -35.32 41.44
C ILE A 324 -16.37 -36.07 42.54
N VAL A 325 -16.37 -35.51 43.74
CA VAL A 325 -17.18 -35.96 44.86
C VAL A 325 -18.45 -35.11 44.88
N GLU A 326 -19.60 -35.77 44.74
CA GLU A 326 -20.91 -35.15 44.87
C GLU A 326 -21.48 -35.50 46.24
N LYS A 327 -21.87 -34.51 47.03
CA LYS A 327 -22.61 -34.70 48.28
C LYS A 327 -23.82 -33.77 48.32
N SER A 328 -25.04 -34.32 48.39
CA SER A 328 -26.28 -33.54 48.49
C SER A 328 -26.32 -32.38 47.47
N ALA A 329 -26.03 -32.69 46.20
CA ALA A 329 -25.90 -31.77 45.06
C ALA A 329 -24.71 -30.77 45.09
N THR A 330 -23.88 -30.79 46.14
CA THR A 330 -22.62 -30.04 46.17
C THR A 330 -21.51 -30.84 45.48
N LEU A 331 -20.84 -30.24 44.50
CA LEU A 331 -19.77 -30.87 43.73
C LEU A 331 -18.40 -30.37 44.19
N HIS A 332 -17.46 -31.29 44.36
CA HIS A 332 -16.08 -30.97 44.71
C HIS A 332 -15.11 -31.76 43.84
N ALA A 333 -14.31 -31.07 43.04
CA ALA A 333 -13.26 -31.71 42.25
C ALA A 333 -11.95 -31.79 43.04
N ALA A 334 -11.33 -32.96 43.01
CA ALA A 334 -10.04 -33.21 43.66
C ALA A 334 -9.18 -34.16 42.82
N GLY A 335 -7.91 -34.29 43.19
CA GLY A 335 -7.02 -35.34 42.67
C GLY A 335 -6.96 -36.52 43.62
N ILE A 336 -6.97 -37.74 43.08
CA ILE A 336 -6.72 -38.96 43.85
C ILE A 336 -5.22 -39.07 44.08
N THR A 337 -4.82 -39.06 45.35
CA THR A 337 -3.42 -39.19 45.78
C THR A 337 -3.04 -40.63 46.06
N GLU A 338 -4.01 -41.44 46.49
CA GLU A 338 -3.82 -42.86 46.80
C GLU A 338 -5.06 -43.64 46.40
N ALA A 339 -4.88 -44.87 45.90
CA ALA A 339 -5.95 -45.82 45.62
C ALA A 339 -5.46 -47.23 45.94
N THR A 340 -6.04 -47.87 46.96
CA THR A 340 -5.62 -49.18 47.48
C THR A 340 -6.82 -50.10 47.68
N ILE A 341 -6.59 -51.41 47.66
CA ILE A 341 -7.60 -52.38 48.06
C ILE A 341 -7.52 -52.51 49.58
N SER A 342 -8.60 -52.20 50.28
CA SER A 342 -8.74 -52.31 51.73
C SER A 342 -9.63 -53.50 52.08
N SER A 343 -9.23 -54.25 53.11
CA SER A 343 -10.07 -55.30 53.70
C SER A 343 -10.95 -54.70 54.79
N VAL A 344 -12.25 -54.91 54.69
CA VAL A 344 -13.26 -54.31 55.55
C VAL A 344 -13.96 -55.42 56.32
N GLU A 345 -13.92 -55.35 57.64
CA GLU A 345 -14.60 -56.32 58.50
C GLU A 345 -16.12 -56.12 58.43
N LEU A 346 -16.85 -57.14 58.00
CA LEU A 346 -18.32 -57.16 57.93
C LEU A 346 -18.94 -57.64 59.25
N LYS A 347 -18.31 -58.64 59.86
CA LYS A 347 -18.73 -59.22 61.13
C LYS A 347 -17.51 -59.64 61.90
N ALA A 348 -17.40 -59.18 63.13
CA ALA A 348 -16.34 -59.57 64.04
C ALA A 348 -16.34 -61.07 64.29
N ALA A 349 -15.14 -61.59 64.59
CA ALA A 349 -15.01 -62.94 65.08
C ALA A 349 -15.90 -63.10 66.31
N SER A 350 -16.74 -64.12 66.30
CA SER A 350 -17.68 -64.41 67.37
C SER A 350 -17.63 -65.89 67.71
N THR A 351 -18.17 -66.29 68.85
CA THR A 351 -18.23 -67.71 69.21
C THR A 351 -19.67 -68.08 69.39
N VAL A 352 -20.13 -69.08 68.64
CA VAL A 352 -21.49 -69.63 68.77
C VAL A 352 -21.46 -70.70 69.85
N GLU A 353 -22.25 -70.50 70.90
CA GLU A 353 -22.41 -71.46 71.99
C GLU A 353 -23.59 -72.39 71.69
N ILE A 354 -23.32 -73.69 71.48
CA ILE A 354 -24.34 -74.73 71.29
C ILE A 354 -24.76 -75.23 72.68
N LYS A 355 -26.07 -75.25 72.95
CA LYS A 355 -26.63 -75.66 74.24
C LYS A 355 -27.51 -76.91 74.07
N ASP A 356 -27.47 -77.83 75.04
CA ASP A 356 -28.31 -79.03 75.06
C ASP A 356 -29.64 -78.72 75.75
N GLY A 357 -30.72 -78.54 75.00
CA GLY A 357 -32.14 -78.52 75.46
C GLY A 357 -32.56 -77.51 76.55
N GLY A 358 -31.59 -76.94 77.28
CA GLY A 358 -31.66 -76.01 78.39
C GLY A 358 -30.48 -75.01 78.32
N THR A 359 -29.89 -74.61 79.45
CA THR A 359 -28.94 -73.47 79.50
C THR A 359 -27.45 -73.83 79.43
N THR A 360 -27.08 -75.11 79.48
CA THR A 360 -25.67 -75.56 79.55
C THR A 360 -25.02 -75.55 78.15
N VAL A 361 -23.90 -74.84 78.00
CA VAL A 361 -23.11 -74.81 76.75
C VAL A 361 -22.33 -76.11 76.61
N ILE A 362 -22.65 -76.90 75.60
CA ILE A 362 -22.02 -78.21 75.31
C ILE A 362 -20.95 -78.13 74.22
N ALA A 363 -20.93 -77.07 73.41
CA ALA A 363 -19.83 -76.80 72.47
C ALA A 363 -19.72 -75.30 72.17
N LYS A 364 -18.49 -74.83 71.95
CA LYS A 364 -18.20 -73.47 71.47
C LYS A 364 -17.59 -73.57 70.08
N VAL A 365 -18.28 -73.02 69.08
CA VAL A 365 -17.80 -72.99 67.70
C VAL A 365 -17.30 -71.59 67.38
N PRO A 366 -15.98 -71.38 67.20
CA PRO A 366 -15.46 -70.09 66.77
C PRO A 366 -15.90 -69.80 65.34
N VAL A 367 -16.57 -68.66 65.14
CA VAL A 367 -16.91 -68.10 63.83
C VAL A 367 -15.86 -67.04 63.53
N PRO A 368 -14.99 -67.23 62.52
CA PRO A 368 -13.98 -66.26 62.15
C PRO A 368 -14.62 -64.95 61.68
N ALA A 369 -13.87 -63.86 61.77
CA ALA A 369 -14.31 -62.58 61.23
C ALA A 369 -14.54 -62.71 59.71
N VAL A 370 -15.65 -62.15 59.23
CA VAL A 370 -15.96 -62.12 57.80
C VAL A 370 -15.48 -60.80 57.26
N TYR A 371 -14.59 -60.85 56.26
CA TYR A 371 -14.07 -59.67 55.59
C TYR A 371 -14.61 -59.56 54.17
N ALA A 372 -14.84 -58.32 53.74
CA ALA A 372 -14.99 -57.96 52.33
C ALA A 372 -13.76 -57.18 51.86
N GLN A 373 -13.62 -57.04 50.55
CA GLN A 373 -12.62 -56.18 49.94
C GLN A 373 -13.29 -55.05 49.19
N SER A 374 -12.75 -53.84 49.34
CA SER A 374 -13.23 -52.64 48.66
C SER A 374 -12.05 -51.75 48.27
N THR A 375 -12.24 -50.86 47.29
CA THR A 375 -11.24 -49.84 46.95
C THR A 375 -11.38 -48.64 47.88
N ARG A 376 -10.29 -48.31 48.59
CA ARG A 376 -10.12 -47.06 49.32
C ARG A 376 -9.37 -46.06 48.45
N ILE A 377 -9.91 -44.86 48.32
CA ILE A 377 -9.25 -43.74 47.64
C ILE A 377 -8.99 -42.61 48.63
N THR A 378 -7.88 -41.91 48.45
CA THR A 378 -7.55 -40.69 49.21
C THR A 378 -7.46 -39.53 48.25
N ILE A 379 -8.16 -38.44 48.52
CA ILE A 379 -8.21 -37.25 47.67
C ILE A 379 -7.56 -36.04 48.33
N GLN A 380 -7.01 -35.15 47.50
CA GLN A 380 -6.52 -33.83 47.91
C GLN A 380 -6.96 -32.73 46.92
N PRO A 381 -7.32 -31.52 47.39
CA PRO A 381 -7.41 -31.12 48.81
C PRO A 381 -8.55 -31.82 49.57
N HIS A 382 -8.57 -31.68 50.90
CA HIS A 382 -9.66 -32.20 51.76
C HIS A 382 -11.03 -31.71 51.28
N PHE A 383 -12.00 -32.62 51.24
CA PHE A 383 -13.39 -32.31 50.90
C PHE A 383 -14.03 -31.44 52.00
N PRO A 384 -14.43 -30.20 51.69
CA PRO A 384 -14.91 -29.25 52.69
C PRO A 384 -16.24 -29.71 53.32
N GLY A 385 -16.47 -29.33 54.58
CA GLY A 385 -17.70 -29.67 55.31
C GLY A 385 -17.69 -31.04 55.99
N LEU A 386 -16.53 -31.69 56.06
CA LEU A 386 -16.30 -32.92 56.84
C LEU A 386 -15.47 -32.59 58.08
N ASN A 387 -16.14 -32.33 59.20
CA ASN A 387 -15.54 -32.27 60.53
C ASN A 387 -16.17 -33.36 61.41
N LEU A 388 -15.40 -33.91 62.35
CA LEU A 388 -15.75 -35.06 63.21
C LEU A 388 -17.12 -34.90 63.93
N PRO A 389 -17.79 -36.02 64.30
CA PRO A 389 -17.29 -37.40 64.23
C PRO A 389 -17.73 -38.16 62.97
N ALA A 390 -16.93 -39.16 62.62
CA ALA A 390 -17.10 -40.17 61.58
C ALA A 390 -18.53 -40.28 61.00
N ALA A 391 -18.64 -40.06 59.70
CA ALA A 391 -19.90 -40.15 58.97
C ALA A 391 -20.57 -41.52 59.19
N SER A 392 -21.80 -41.47 59.69
CA SER A 392 -22.69 -42.62 59.81
C SER A 392 -22.89 -43.30 58.45
N ILE A 393 -23.32 -44.57 58.46
CA ILE A 393 -23.68 -45.30 57.23
C ILE A 393 -24.71 -44.52 56.39
N SER A 394 -25.64 -43.81 57.03
CA SER A 394 -26.64 -42.96 56.34
C SER A 394 -26.04 -41.77 55.59
N ALA A 395 -24.89 -41.24 56.01
CA ALA A 395 -24.20 -40.17 55.30
C ALA A 395 -23.42 -40.68 54.08
N ALA A 396 -23.16 -41.99 53.98
CA ALA A 396 -22.50 -42.60 52.82
C ALA A 396 -23.41 -42.61 51.58
N SER A 397 -24.72 -42.77 51.76
CA SER A 397 -25.70 -42.73 50.65
C SER A 397 -25.90 -41.34 50.04
N GLU A 398 -25.45 -40.27 50.73
CA GLU A 398 -25.50 -38.91 50.19
C GLU A 398 -24.31 -38.59 49.27
N VAL A 399 -23.30 -39.47 49.21
CA VAL A 399 -22.05 -39.23 48.50
C VAL A 399 -21.92 -40.11 47.26
N THR A 400 -21.67 -39.50 46.11
CA THR A 400 -21.35 -40.19 44.85
C THR A 400 -19.97 -39.79 44.35
N ILE A 401 -19.17 -40.76 43.94
CA ILE A 401 -17.84 -40.57 43.38
C ILE A 401 -17.91 -40.70 41.85
N HIS A 402 -17.62 -39.62 41.14
CA HIS A 402 -17.55 -39.60 39.67
C HIS A 402 -16.09 -39.65 39.22
N HIS A 403 -15.73 -40.65 38.40
CA HIS A 403 -14.36 -40.88 37.97
C HIS A 403 -14.28 -41.38 36.50
N ALA A 404 -13.07 -41.78 36.08
CA ALA A 404 -12.78 -42.24 34.72
C ALA A 404 -13.16 -41.21 33.65
N PHE A 405 -12.53 -40.04 33.73
CA PHE A 405 -12.81 -38.91 32.83
C PHE A 405 -12.32 -39.15 31.40
N VAL A 406 -13.13 -38.76 30.43
CA VAL A 406 -12.77 -38.69 29.00
C VAL A 406 -12.94 -37.26 28.48
N SER A 407 -12.33 -36.95 27.33
CA SER A 407 -12.49 -35.65 26.69
C SER A 407 -13.96 -35.40 26.33
N ALA A 408 -14.53 -34.33 26.86
CA ALA A 408 -15.88 -33.89 26.56
C ALA A 408 -15.93 -32.92 25.36
N GLY A 409 -14.78 -32.34 25.01
CA GLY A 409 -14.60 -31.44 23.87
C GLY A 409 -13.16 -30.95 23.83
N LYS A 410 -12.62 -30.71 22.64
CA LYS A 410 -11.30 -30.09 22.50
C LYS A 410 -11.48 -28.58 22.49
N VAL A 411 -11.17 -27.96 23.63
CA VAL A 411 -11.26 -26.50 23.82
C VAL A 411 -10.32 -25.81 22.84
N THR A 412 -10.83 -24.74 22.21
CA THR A 412 -10.12 -23.92 21.23
C THR A 412 -10.48 -22.45 21.42
N ILE A 413 -9.87 -21.60 20.60
CA ILE A 413 -10.17 -20.18 20.49
C ILE A 413 -10.34 -19.81 19.02
N GLU A 414 -10.92 -18.64 18.79
CA GLU A 414 -11.05 -18.05 17.46
C GLU A 414 -9.67 -17.87 16.82
N ALA A 415 -9.62 -18.06 15.50
CA ALA A 415 -8.46 -17.72 14.71
C ALA A 415 -8.29 -16.19 14.67
N LEU A 416 -7.07 -15.77 14.33
CA LEU A 416 -6.79 -14.37 14.05
C LEU A 416 -7.57 -13.96 12.81
N THR A 417 -8.25 -12.81 12.90
CA THR A 417 -8.98 -12.18 11.79
C THR A 417 -8.05 -11.42 10.83
N GLU A 418 -6.81 -11.21 11.25
CA GLU A 418 -5.75 -10.53 10.50
C GLU A 418 -4.42 -11.24 10.73
N ILE A 419 -3.59 -11.35 9.69
CA ILE A 419 -2.24 -11.88 9.77
C ILE A 419 -1.20 -10.86 9.30
N ASP A 420 -0.01 -10.92 9.89
CA ASP A 420 1.16 -10.13 9.53
C ASP A 420 2.30 -11.05 9.04
N ARG A 421 3.39 -10.48 8.54
CA ARG A 421 4.57 -11.20 8.03
C ARG A 421 5.22 -12.15 9.05
N THR A 422 5.17 -11.79 10.34
CA THR A 422 5.82 -12.56 11.42
C THR A 422 5.02 -13.79 11.85
N ASP A 423 3.75 -13.86 11.44
CA ASP A 423 2.89 -14.98 11.72
C ASP A 423 3.28 -16.20 10.88
N PRO A 424 3.23 -17.42 11.43
CA PRO A 424 3.49 -18.63 10.66
C PRO A 424 2.42 -18.81 9.58
N MET A 425 2.87 -18.96 8.33
CA MET A 425 2.01 -19.14 7.17
C MET A 425 2.16 -20.58 6.66
N ASP A 426 1.22 -21.43 7.01
CA ASP A 426 1.17 -22.82 6.53
C ASP A 426 -0.07 -23.02 5.66
N VAL A 427 0.03 -23.87 4.64
CA VAL A 427 -1.11 -24.30 3.83
C VAL A 427 -1.59 -25.69 4.23
N LYS A 428 -2.87 -25.98 3.94
CA LYS A 428 -3.46 -27.29 4.20
C LYS A 428 -2.72 -28.40 3.44
N ARG A 429 -2.40 -29.50 4.13
CA ARG A 429 -1.79 -30.71 3.56
C ARG A 429 -2.85 -31.71 3.06
N PRO A 430 -2.54 -32.55 2.05
CA PRO A 430 -1.28 -32.62 1.28
C PRO A 430 -1.15 -31.49 0.25
N VAL A 431 0.09 -31.12 -0.11
CA VAL A 431 0.39 -30.14 -1.16
C VAL A 431 1.04 -30.87 -2.34
N ASP A 432 0.33 -30.96 -3.46
CA ASP A 432 0.81 -31.69 -4.63
C ASP A 432 1.88 -30.89 -5.39
N ARG A 433 3.05 -31.51 -5.60
CA ARG A 433 4.15 -30.91 -6.38
C ARG A 433 3.99 -31.26 -7.87
N PRO A 434 4.01 -30.26 -8.78
CA PRO A 434 4.03 -30.54 -10.22
C PRO A 434 5.32 -31.26 -10.64
N ARG A 435 5.20 -32.23 -11.56
CA ARG A 435 6.34 -33.00 -12.10
C ARG A 435 6.97 -32.36 -13.35
N ASP A 436 6.19 -31.55 -14.07
CA ASP A 436 6.50 -30.95 -15.37
C ASP A 436 6.60 -29.41 -15.32
N ALA A 437 6.63 -28.83 -14.11
CA ALA A 437 6.83 -27.40 -13.87
C ALA A 437 7.72 -27.17 -12.63
N SER A 438 8.46 -26.05 -12.66
CA SER A 438 9.23 -25.60 -11.51
C SER A 438 8.30 -25.04 -10.41
N PRO A 439 8.65 -25.21 -9.13
CA PRO A 439 7.99 -24.51 -8.04
C PRO A 439 7.97 -22.98 -8.23
N PRO A 440 6.98 -22.27 -7.66
CA PRO A 440 6.96 -20.81 -7.69
C PRO A 440 8.12 -20.24 -6.85
N GLY A 441 8.78 -19.21 -7.37
CA GLY A 441 9.73 -18.38 -6.60
C GLY A 441 9.11 -17.07 -6.08
N LYS A 442 7.86 -16.78 -6.47
CA LYS A 442 7.07 -15.62 -6.05
C LYS A 442 5.64 -16.07 -5.82
N PHE A 443 4.97 -15.41 -4.88
CA PHE A 443 3.59 -15.68 -4.50
C PHE A 443 2.82 -14.36 -4.36
N GLN A 444 1.54 -14.38 -4.73
CA GLN A 444 0.61 -13.33 -4.35
C GLN A 444 -0.25 -13.84 -3.20
N LEU A 445 -0.28 -13.08 -2.11
CA LEU A 445 -1.23 -13.26 -1.03
C LEU A 445 -2.40 -12.32 -1.29
N GLU A 446 -3.62 -12.83 -1.13
CA GLU A 446 -4.84 -12.04 -1.29
C GLU A 446 -5.78 -12.32 -0.14
N ASP A 447 -6.22 -11.25 0.49
CA ASP A 447 -7.09 -11.26 1.65
C ASP A 447 -8.58 -11.39 1.27
N VAL A 448 -9.47 -11.46 2.26
CA VAL A 448 -10.91 -11.58 2.03
C VAL A 448 -11.54 -10.36 1.35
N ASN A 449 -10.92 -9.19 1.47
CA ASN A 449 -11.37 -7.93 0.89
C ASN A 449 -10.85 -7.72 -0.55
N GLY A 450 -10.00 -8.63 -1.04
CA GLY A 450 -9.36 -8.53 -2.35
C GLY A 450 -8.10 -7.65 -2.36
N GLU A 451 -7.60 -7.26 -1.19
CA GLU A 451 -6.29 -6.63 -1.05
C GLU A 451 -5.21 -7.70 -1.11
N GLY A 452 -4.12 -7.43 -1.83
CA GLY A 452 -3.03 -8.37 -1.92
C GLY A 452 -1.65 -7.77 -1.94
N VAL A 453 -0.68 -8.66 -1.80
CA VAL A 453 0.75 -8.35 -1.84
C VAL A 453 1.48 -9.43 -2.61
N THR A 454 2.35 -9.03 -3.55
CA THR A 454 3.29 -9.97 -4.17
C THR A 454 4.58 -10.00 -3.37
N ARG A 455 5.09 -11.20 -3.09
CA ARG A 455 6.39 -11.37 -2.44
C ARG A 455 7.17 -12.56 -3.02
N PRO A 456 8.51 -12.45 -3.11
CA PRO A 456 9.34 -13.63 -3.29
C PRO A 456 9.19 -14.60 -2.12
N GLY A 457 9.31 -15.89 -2.38
CA GLY A 457 9.15 -16.90 -1.36
C GLY A 457 9.31 -18.32 -1.87
N SER A 458 9.13 -19.28 -0.97
CA SER A 458 9.18 -20.70 -1.27
C SER A 458 8.11 -21.46 -0.47
N LEU A 459 7.46 -22.43 -1.11
CA LEU A 459 6.52 -23.34 -0.48
C LEU A 459 7.12 -24.76 -0.40
N SER A 460 7.21 -25.32 0.80
CA SER A 460 7.59 -26.71 1.00
C SER A 460 6.40 -27.63 0.72
N PHE A 461 6.46 -28.39 -0.38
CA PHE A 461 5.42 -29.36 -0.74
C PHE A 461 5.32 -30.55 0.24
N THR A 462 6.37 -30.81 1.02
CA THR A 462 6.40 -31.89 2.01
C THR A 462 5.77 -31.46 3.33
N THR A 463 6.09 -30.25 3.81
CA THR A 463 5.64 -29.77 5.13
C THR A 463 4.41 -28.86 5.05
N GLY A 464 4.11 -28.29 3.88
CA GLY A 464 3.09 -27.25 3.71
C GLY A 464 3.54 -25.87 4.23
N GLN A 465 4.81 -25.71 4.59
CA GLN A 465 5.34 -24.48 5.17
C GLN A 465 5.67 -23.47 4.07
N LEU A 466 5.11 -22.26 4.18
CA LEU A 466 5.44 -21.13 3.33
C LEU A 466 6.50 -20.26 3.99
N THR A 467 7.49 -19.84 3.21
CA THR A 467 8.46 -18.82 3.60
C THR A 467 8.38 -17.66 2.63
N ILE A 468 8.18 -16.45 3.14
CA ILE A 468 8.08 -15.22 2.34
C ILE A 468 9.26 -14.31 2.66
N GLN A 469 9.76 -13.58 1.66
CA GLN A 469 10.86 -12.61 1.75
C GLN A 469 10.40 -11.20 1.33
N GLY A 470 11.13 -10.16 1.76
CA GLY A 470 10.92 -8.76 1.36
C GLY A 470 10.21 -7.90 2.41
N ASP A 471 10.89 -6.85 2.87
CA ASP A 471 10.39 -5.81 3.78
C ASP A 471 10.42 -4.44 3.08
N PRO A 472 9.51 -3.51 3.44
CA PRO A 472 8.46 -3.60 4.46
C PRO A 472 7.18 -4.32 4.00
N TRP A 473 6.41 -4.87 4.96
CA TRP A 473 5.06 -5.41 4.73
C TRP A 473 4.05 -4.26 4.76
N PRO A 474 3.23 -4.05 3.70
CA PRO A 474 2.44 -2.81 3.55
C PRO A 474 1.31 -2.66 4.57
N GLY A 475 0.87 -3.75 5.22
CA GLY A 475 -0.18 -3.77 6.24
C GLY A 475 -0.64 -5.22 6.52
N LYS A 476 -1.38 -5.43 7.61
CA LYS A 476 -1.93 -6.77 7.91
C LYS A 476 -2.96 -7.19 6.85
N LEU A 477 -3.06 -8.49 6.58
CA LEU A 477 -4.04 -9.06 5.64
C LEU A 477 -5.21 -9.67 6.41
N ALA A 478 -6.44 -9.35 6.02
CA ALA A 478 -7.64 -9.94 6.63
C ALA A 478 -7.83 -11.41 6.20
N THR A 479 -8.07 -12.29 7.17
CA THR A 479 -8.29 -13.71 6.89
C THR A 479 -9.71 -13.99 6.38
N PRO A 480 -9.94 -15.04 5.58
CA PRO A 480 -8.95 -16.01 5.08
C PRO A 480 -8.07 -15.43 3.97
N VAL A 481 -6.78 -15.76 4.01
CA VAL A 481 -5.82 -15.34 2.99
C VAL A 481 -5.58 -16.48 1.99
N LYS A 482 -5.76 -16.18 0.71
CA LYS A 482 -5.43 -17.06 -0.41
C LYS A 482 -3.99 -16.84 -0.83
N LEU A 483 -3.34 -17.92 -1.23
CA LEU A 483 -1.97 -17.93 -1.74
C LEU A 483 -1.98 -18.35 -3.21
N LEU A 484 -1.52 -17.49 -4.11
CA LEU A 484 -1.52 -17.70 -5.56
C LEU A 484 -0.08 -17.95 -6.05
N GLY A 485 0.14 -19.01 -6.83
CA GLY A 485 1.49 -19.46 -7.23
C GLY A 485 1.87 -19.23 -8.70
N ASN A 486 0.90 -19.23 -9.62
CA ASN A 486 1.14 -18.96 -11.04
C ASN A 486 1.26 -17.45 -11.31
N ILE A 487 2.37 -16.86 -10.90
CA ILE A 487 2.63 -15.43 -11.07
C ILE A 487 3.35 -15.17 -12.39
N ILE A 488 2.78 -14.33 -13.24
CA ILE A 488 3.37 -13.90 -14.50
C ILE A 488 3.65 -12.39 -14.47
N SER A 489 4.72 -11.97 -15.15
CA SER A 489 5.08 -10.56 -15.30
C SER A 489 4.64 -10.06 -16.67
N THR A 490 3.82 -9.02 -16.67
CA THR A 490 3.27 -8.39 -17.88
C THR A 490 3.59 -6.90 -17.88
N SER A 491 3.52 -6.29 -19.06
CA SER A 491 3.73 -4.85 -19.22
C SER A 491 2.59 -4.26 -20.02
N ARG A 492 2.19 -3.03 -19.70
CA ARG A 492 1.17 -2.28 -20.42
C ARG A 492 1.61 -2.01 -21.86
N GLY A 493 0.68 -2.18 -22.78
CA GLY A 493 0.84 -1.85 -24.19
C GLY A 493 0.32 -2.96 -25.08
N GLU A 494 -0.32 -2.56 -26.17
CA GLU A 494 -0.91 -3.48 -27.15
C GLU A 494 0.00 -3.59 -28.38
N THR A 495 0.26 -4.82 -28.82
CA THR A 495 1.06 -5.08 -30.03
C THR A 495 0.32 -4.66 -31.28
N VAL A 496 0.94 -3.78 -32.07
CA VAL A 496 0.48 -3.42 -33.41
C VAL A 496 0.97 -4.49 -34.37
N LYS A 497 0.04 -5.01 -35.21
CA LYS A 497 0.41 -5.84 -36.38
C LYS A 497 1.41 -5.07 -37.26
N PRO A 498 2.23 -5.74 -38.10
CA PRO A 498 3.18 -5.05 -38.96
C PRO A 498 2.56 -3.87 -39.68
N GLU A 499 3.06 -2.68 -39.38
CA GLU A 499 2.58 -1.43 -39.95
C GLU A 499 3.52 -1.00 -41.07
N THR A 500 3.00 -0.88 -42.29
CA THR A 500 3.72 -0.19 -43.36
C THR A 500 3.74 1.31 -43.09
N LEU A 501 4.94 1.86 -42.88
CA LEU A 501 5.17 3.29 -42.65
C LEU A 501 5.18 4.08 -43.97
N GLY A 502 5.78 3.51 -45.00
CA GLY A 502 5.89 4.15 -46.31
C GLY A 502 6.91 3.47 -47.22
N VAL A 503 7.34 4.22 -48.24
CA VAL A 503 8.31 3.78 -49.25
C VAL A 503 9.54 4.68 -49.20
N GLY A 504 10.72 4.08 -49.25
CA GLY A 504 12.00 4.78 -49.27
C GLY A 504 12.18 5.62 -50.53
N ASP A 505 12.85 6.76 -50.38
CA ASP A 505 13.26 7.66 -51.44
C ASP A 505 14.67 8.19 -51.15
N SER A 506 15.65 7.70 -51.92
CA SER A 506 17.07 8.04 -51.75
C SER A 506 17.40 9.52 -52.03
N SER A 507 16.50 10.26 -52.69
CA SER A 507 16.67 11.69 -52.92
C SER A 507 16.41 12.53 -51.66
N ILE A 508 15.68 11.98 -50.69
CA ILE A 508 15.30 12.68 -49.46
C ILE A 508 16.29 12.35 -48.35
N ALA A 509 17.12 13.32 -47.99
CA ALA A 509 17.94 13.24 -46.78
C ALA A 509 17.05 13.28 -45.52
N ASN A 510 17.42 12.52 -44.48
CA ASN A 510 16.66 12.45 -43.22
C ASN A 510 15.18 12.10 -43.41
N GLN A 511 14.87 11.23 -44.38
CA GLN A 511 13.50 10.80 -44.65
C GLN A 511 12.88 10.27 -43.35
N SER A 512 11.66 10.72 -43.05
CA SER A 512 11.01 10.49 -41.76
C SER A 512 9.58 9.99 -41.94
N PHE A 513 9.15 9.09 -41.05
CA PHE A 513 7.79 8.55 -41.02
C PHE A 513 7.22 8.58 -39.60
N THR A 514 5.93 8.86 -39.48
CA THR A 514 5.25 8.91 -38.17
C THR A 514 4.48 7.60 -37.95
N LEU A 515 4.59 7.01 -36.76
CA LEU A 515 3.80 5.83 -36.39
C LEU A 515 2.31 6.18 -36.29
N LYS A 516 1.41 5.33 -36.81
CA LYS A 516 -0.05 5.58 -36.75
C LYS A 516 -0.65 5.47 -35.35
N LYS A 517 -0.04 4.69 -34.46
CA LYS A 517 -0.49 4.54 -33.07
C LYS A 517 0.51 5.19 -32.11
N SER A 518 -0.03 5.89 -31.13
CA SER A 518 0.70 6.60 -30.09
C SER A 518 0.01 6.42 -28.74
N PRO A 519 0.71 6.64 -27.62
CA PRO A 519 2.17 6.76 -27.52
C PRO A 519 2.87 5.41 -27.73
N LEU A 520 4.12 5.44 -28.24
CA LEU A 520 4.99 4.26 -28.38
C LEU A 520 5.35 3.70 -26.98
N THR A 521 5.28 2.38 -26.83
CA THR A 521 5.62 1.70 -25.57
C THR A 521 7.13 1.65 -25.38
N TYR A 522 7.60 2.26 -24.28
CA TYR A 522 8.94 2.09 -23.74
C TYR A 522 8.89 1.19 -22.49
N LEU A 523 9.80 0.23 -22.41
CA LEU A 523 9.94 -0.69 -21.28
C LEU A 523 11.16 -0.30 -20.43
N PRO A 524 11.07 -0.37 -19.09
CA PRO A 524 12.24 -0.28 -18.22
C PRO A 524 13.26 -1.36 -18.58
N SER A 525 14.49 -0.97 -18.92
CA SER A 525 15.56 -1.88 -19.33
C SER A 525 16.89 -1.32 -18.82
N PRO A 526 17.27 -1.63 -17.57
CA PRO A 526 18.49 -1.13 -16.99
C PRO A 526 19.65 -2.01 -17.46
N SER A 527 20.31 -1.62 -18.55
CA SER A 527 21.54 -2.26 -19.00
C SER A 527 22.60 -1.21 -19.30
N GLU A 528 23.87 -1.60 -19.25
CA GLU A 528 24.99 -0.71 -19.67
C GLU A 528 24.80 -0.19 -21.10
N ASN A 529 24.12 -0.98 -21.95
CA ASN A 529 23.83 -0.67 -23.35
C ASN A 529 22.54 0.15 -23.56
N THR A 530 21.85 0.54 -22.48
CA THR A 530 20.63 1.35 -22.56
C THR A 530 20.81 2.63 -21.74
N PRO A 531 21.48 3.66 -22.29
CA PRO A 531 21.79 4.89 -21.55
C PRO A 531 20.55 5.64 -21.05
N SER A 532 19.39 5.46 -21.65
CA SER A 532 18.12 6.03 -21.16
C SER A 532 17.52 5.25 -19.98
N GLY A 533 17.97 4.02 -19.69
CA GLY A 533 17.28 3.07 -18.81
C GLY A 533 15.95 2.55 -19.38
N LEU A 534 15.63 2.90 -20.63
CA LEU A 534 14.37 2.62 -21.31
C LEU A 534 14.66 2.04 -22.70
N THR A 535 14.03 0.92 -23.02
CA THR A 535 14.11 0.31 -24.34
C THR A 535 12.78 0.47 -25.06
N SER A 536 12.84 1.03 -26.26
CA SER A 536 11.72 1.10 -27.19
C SER A 536 11.27 -0.31 -27.59
N THR A 537 9.97 -0.53 -27.70
CA THR A 537 9.44 -1.78 -28.28
C THR A 537 9.46 -1.78 -29.81
N LEU A 538 9.87 -0.67 -30.43
CA LEU A 538 9.92 -0.50 -31.88
C LEU A 538 11.01 -1.38 -32.50
N LYS A 539 10.64 -2.04 -33.60
CA LYS A 539 11.56 -2.66 -34.55
C LYS A 539 11.16 -2.21 -35.95
N VAL A 540 12.12 -1.66 -36.68
CA VAL A 540 11.92 -1.18 -38.05
C VAL A 540 12.65 -2.12 -39.00
N TYR A 541 11.94 -2.55 -40.04
CA TYR A 541 12.44 -3.39 -41.11
C TYR A 541 12.35 -2.62 -42.43
N VAL A 542 13.46 -2.57 -43.15
CA VAL A 542 13.53 -1.99 -44.50
C VAL A 542 13.89 -3.14 -45.44
N ASP A 543 13.02 -3.42 -46.40
CA ASP A 543 13.19 -4.58 -47.31
C ASP A 543 13.40 -5.91 -46.57
N GLY A 544 12.71 -6.09 -45.44
CA GLY A 544 12.82 -7.29 -44.60
C GLY A 544 14.06 -7.34 -43.69
N LEU A 545 15.00 -6.40 -43.81
CA LEU A 545 16.18 -6.30 -42.94
C LEU A 545 15.89 -5.40 -41.74
N GLN A 546 16.17 -5.88 -40.53
CA GLN A 546 15.97 -5.08 -39.32
C GLN A 546 17.07 -4.02 -39.19
N TRP A 547 16.68 -2.75 -39.19
CA TRP A 547 17.60 -1.65 -38.92
C TRP A 547 17.76 -1.43 -37.41
N THR A 548 18.82 -0.72 -37.01
CA THR A 548 19.15 -0.52 -35.58
C THR A 548 18.73 0.87 -35.09
N GLU A 549 17.99 0.92 -33.98
CA GLU A 549 17.68 2.20 -33.32
C GLU A 549 18.94 2.72 -32.62
N VAL A 550 19.31 3.98 -32.89
CA VAL A 550 20.41 4.67 -32.21
C VAL A 550 19.92 5.96 -31.53
N PRO A 551 20.58 6.44 -30.46
CA PRO A 551 20.17 7.67 -29.79
C PRO A 551 20.34 8.95 -30.64
N SER A 552 21.36 8.95 -31.51
CA SER A 552 21.70 10.05 -32.42
C SER A 552 22.51 9.51 -33.60
N PHE A 553 22.49 10.20 -34.74
CA PHE A 553 23.37 9.87 -35.88
C PHE A 553 24.82 10.33 -35.69
N TYR A 554 25.12 11.13 -34.67
CA TYR A 554 26.48 11.61 -34.42
C TYR A 554 27.45 10.46 -34.16
N GLY A 555 28.59 10.45 -34.85
CA GLY A 555 29.63 9.43 -34.73
C GLY A 555 29.40 8.15 -35.55
N HIS A 556 28.30 8.05 -36.28
CA HIS A 556 28.00 6.92 -37.17
C HIS A 556 28.45 7.16 -38.61
N LYS A 557 28.73 6.08 -39.34
CA LYS A 557 29.21 6.12 -40.73
C LYS A 557 28.08 6.18 -41.77
N PRO A 558 28.35 6.66 -43.00
CA PRO A 558 27.38 6.73 -44.10
C PRO A 558 26.65 5.43 -44.44
N GLU A 559 27.30 4.28 -44.25
CA GLU A 559 26.81 2.96 -44.65
C GLU A 559 25.95 2.26 -43.59
N GLU A 560 25.89 2.79 -42.36
CA GLU A 560 25.21 2.14 -41.24
C GLU A 560 23.68 2.17 -41.39
N GLU A 561 23.04 1.01 -41.19
CA GLU A 561 21.59 0.82 -41.30
C GLU A 561 20.89 1.15 -39.98
N ILE A 562 20.83 2.46 -39.72
CA ILE A 562 20.39 3.03 -38.45
C ILE A 562 19.21 3.98 -38.61
N TYR A 563 18.42 4.12 -37.56
CA TYR A 563 17.36 5.12 -37.45
C TYR A 563 17.34 5.71 -36.04
N ILE A 564 16.76 6.90 -35.92
CA ILE A 564 16.46 7.54 -34.63
C ILE A 564 14.94 7.65 -34.45
N VAL A 565 14.51 7.71 -33.19
CA VAL A 565 13.11 7.96 -32.83
C VAL A 565 13.02 9.23 -32.00
N ARG A 566 12.05 10.09 -32.35
CA ARG A 566 11.71 11.31 -31.62
C ARG A 566 10.20 11.44 -31.45
N GLN A 567 9.76 11.89 -30.28
CA GLN A 567 8.34 12.16 -30.03
C GLN A 567 8.02 13.62 -30.29
N ASN A 568 6.92 13.88 -31.00
CA ASN A 568 6.37 15.23 -31.14
C ASN A 568 5.43 15.57 -29.98
N ASP A 569 4.87 16.78 -29.99
CA ASP A 569 4.04 17.32 -28.89
C ASP A 569 2.67 16.66 -28.75
N LYS A 570 2.30 15.81 -29.71
CA LYS A 570 1.11 14.95 -29.67
C LYS A 570 1.43 13.52 -29.24
N ASN A 571 2.65 13.28 -28.77
CA ASN A 571 3.21 11.96 -28.43
C ASN A 571 3.29 10.97 -29.60
N GLU A 572 3.22 11.47 -30.82
CA GLU A 572 3.46 10.67 -32.01
C GLU A 572 4.96 10.45 -32.15
N SER A 573 5.36 9.20 -32.38
CA SER A 573 6.77 8.86 -32.58
C SER A 573 7.11 8.97 -34.06
N VAL A 574 8.16 9.73 -34.36
CA VAL A 574 8.71 9.95 -35.69
C VAL A 574 10.01 9.16 -35.80
N VAL A 575 10.04 8.27 -36.78
CA VAL A 575 11.22 7.49 -37.17
C VAL A 575 11.94 8.27 -38.27
N THR A 576 13.20 8.60 -38.06
CA THR A 576 14.04 9.32 -39.02
C THR A 576 15.23 8.46 -39.41
N PHE A 577 15.54 8.40 -40.70
CA PHE A 577 16.68 7.66 -41.28
C PHE A 577 17.86 8.58 -41.59
N GLY A 578 19.02 8.01 -41.91
CA GLY A 578 20.24 8.78 -42.17
C GLY A 578 20.17 9.66 -43.42
N ASP A 579 21.12 10.59 -43.51
CA ASP A 579 21.26 11.53 -44.64
C ASP A 579 22.31 11.10 -45.68
N GLY A 580 22.89 9.91 -45.52
CA GLY A 580 23.96 9.39 -46.39
C GLY A 580 25.35 9.93 -46.07
N ALA A 581 25.49 10.81 -45.08
CA ALA A 581 26.76 11.18 -44.46
C ALA A 581 26.86 10.60 -43.05
N LEU A 582 25.76 10.65 -42.29
CA LEU A 582 25.59 10.07 -40.97
C LEU A 582 24.42 9.08 -41.03
N GLY A 583 24.75 7.80 -41.23
CA GLY A 583 23.79 6.74 -41.47
C GLY A 583 23.30 6.66 -42.92
N ARG A 584 22.87 5.45 -43.31
CA ARG A 584 22.45 5.11 -44.65
C ARG A 584 21.09 5.72 -44.99
N ARG A 585 20.96 6.23 -46.21
CA ARG A 585 19.65 6.62 -46.78
C ARG A 585 18.82 5.39 -47.13
N LEU A 586 17.51 5.57 -47.17
CA LEU A 586 16.62 4.55 -47.72
C LEU A 586 16.83 4.44 -49.23
N ASN A 587 16.83 3.21 -49.74
CA ASN A 587 16.83 2.97 -51.18
C ASN A 587 15.47 3.39 -51.76
N THR A 588 15.44 3.90 -52.99
CA THR A 588 14.16 4.27 -53.61
C THR A 588 13.32 3.02 -53.90
N GLY A 589 12.04 3.05 -53.52
CA GLY A 589 11.08 1.98 -53.82
C GLY A 589 10.98 0.86 -52.77
N VAL A 590 11.85 0.85 -51.75
CA VAL A 590 11.79 -0.18 -50.68
C VAL A 590 10.72 0.13 -49.65
N VAL A 591 10.02 -0.90 -49.18
CA VAL A 591 8.97 -0.73 -48.17
C VAL A 591 9.58 -0.70 -46.76
N VAL A 592 9.12 0.25 -45.95
CA VAL A 592 9.48 0.37 -44.53
C VAL A 592 8.32 -0.15 -43.67
N VAL A 593 8.61 -1.11 -42.80
CA VAL A 593 7.64 -1.76 -41.91
C VAL A 593 8.07 -1.64 -40.46
N ALA A 594 7.14 -1.30 -39.57
CA ALA A 594 7.36 -1.20 -38.14
C ALA A 594 6.56 -2.25 -37.35
N TYR A 595 7.19 -2.79 -36.32
CA TYR A 595 6.56 -3.60 -35.27
C TYR A 595 6.78 -2.90 -33.95
N TYR A 596 5.72 -2.64 -33.20
CA TYR A 596 5.81 -1.89 -31.95
C TYR A 596 4.58 -2.13 -31.08
N ARG A 597 4.65 -1.67 -29.83
CA ARG A 597 3.52 -1.63 -28.91
C ARG A 597 3.12 -0.19 -28.64
N PHE A 598 1.86 0.05 -28.30
CA PHE A 598 1.35 1.39 -27.98
C PHE A 598 0.40 1.40 -26.79
N GLY A 599 0.05 2.60 -26.32
CA GLY A 599 -1.02 2.80 -25.34
C GLY A 599 -0.54 2.80 -23.87
N VAL A 600 0.66 3.31 -23.61
CA VAL A 600 1.28 3.48 -22.28
C VAL A 600 0.90 4.82 -21.62
N GLY A 601 1.39 5.07 -20.40
CA GLY A 601 1.14 6.30 -19.62
C GLY A 601 1.11 6.06 -18.11
N GLY A 602 0.89 7.12 -17.34
CA GLY A 602 0.88 7.15 -15.88
C GLY A 602 -0.40 6.63 -15.25
N ALA A 603 -1.53 6.70 -15.96
CA ALA A 603 -2.79 6.13 -15.49
C ALA A 603 -2.67 4.61 -15.35
N MET A 604 -2.94 4.07 -14.16
CA MET A 604 -2.86 2.63 -13.86
C MET A 604 -4.17 2.12 -13.25
N PRO A 605 -4.64 0.93 -13.66
CA PRO A 605 -5.85 0.34 -13.10
C PRO A 605 -5.68 0.08 -11.60
N PRO A 606 -6.75 0.21 -10.79
CA PRO A 606 -6.68 -0.18 -9.38
C PRO A 606 -6.48 -1.69 -9.23
N ALA A 607 -6.03 -2.11 -8.04
CA ALA A 607 -5.98 -3.52 -7.67
C ALA A 607 -7.35 -4.21 -7.92
N GLY A 608 -7.30 -5.46 -8.36
CA GLY A 608 -8.47 -6.28 -8.68
C GLY A 608 -9.11 -6.03 -10.05
N SER A 609 -8.70 -5.00 -10.80
CA SER A 609 -9.42 -4.59 -12.02
C SER A 609 -8.95 -5.24 -13.33
N ILE A 610 -7.77 -5.87 -13.35
CA ILE A 610 -7.29 -6.69 -14.48
C ILE A 610 -7.89 -8.10 -14.33
N THR A 611 -9.01 -8.34 -15.03
CA THR A 611 -9.83 -9.56 -14.86
C THR A 611 -10.11 -10.30 -16.16
N GLN A 612 -9.77 -9.70 -17.31
CA GLN A 612 -10.11 -10.26 -18.62
C GLN A 612 -8.87 -10.77 -19.35
N ILE A 613 -9.02 -11.92 -20.00
CA ILE A 613 -8.06 -12.43 -20.99
C ILE A 613 -8.49 -11.84 -22.35
N ALA A 614 -7.64 -11.01 -22.96
CA ALA A 614 -8.03 -10.25 -24.16
C ALA A 614 -8.24 -11.17 -25.39
N LYS A 615 -7.50 -12.28 -25.47
CA LYS A 615 -7.68 -13.33 -26.48
C LYS A 615 -7.61 -14.71 -25.83
N PRO A 616 -8.57 -15.62 -26.10
CA PRO A 616 -8.53 -16.97 -25.52
C PRO A 616 -7.22 -17.70 -25.84
N VAL A 617 -6.58 -18.24 -24.79
CA VAL A 617 -5.38 -19.08 -24.91
C VAL A 617 -5.72 -20.47 -24.36
N LYS A 618 -5.42 -21.52 -25.12
CA LYS A 618 -5.73 -22.89 -24.72
C LYS A 618 -5.08 -23.25 -23.38
N GLY A 619 -5.90 -23.67 -22.42
CA GLY A 619 -5.45 -24.08 -21.08
C GLY A 619 -5.30 -22.94 -20.07
N LEU A 620 -5.50 -21.68 -20.47
CA LEU A 620 -5.60 -20.54 -19.57
C LEU A 620 -7.07 -20.33 -19.19
N LYS A 621 -7.38 -20.45 -17.90
CA LYS A 621 -8.73 -20.39 -17.34
C LYS A 621 -9.18 -18.96 -17.03
N SER A 622 -8.39 -18.25 -16.23
CA SER A 622 -8.73 -16.91 -15.72
C SER A 622 -7.48 -16.17 -15.24
N VAL A 623 -7.65 -14.87 -14.95
CA VAL A 623 -6.63 -13.99 -14.39
C VAL A 623 -7.17 -13.28 -13.15
N ARG A 624 -6.29 -13.01 -12.18
CA ARG A 624 -6.57 -12.24 -10.97
C ARG A 624 -5.39 -11.31 -10.68
N SER A 625 -5.68 -10.08 -10.28
CA SER A 625 -4.69 -9.03 -10.05
C SER A 625 -4.88 -8.36 -8.69
N PRO A 626 -4.65 -9.07 -7.58
CA PRO A 626 -4.89 -8.53 -6.23
C PRO A 626 -3.92 -7.38 -5.87
N VAL A 627 -2.85 -7.21 -6.66
CA VAL A 627 -1.91 -6.09 -6.57
C VAL A 627 -2.12 -5.16 -7.76
N ALA A 628 -2.05 -3.85 -7.54
CA ALA A 628 -2.11 -2.86 -8.61
C ALA A 628 -0.84 -2.88 -9.47
N PRO A 629 -0.94 -2.57 -10.78
CA PRO A 629 0.23 -2.27 -11.61
C PRO A 629 1.06 -1.10 -11.06
N TYR A 630 2.33 -1.05 -11.44
CA TYR A 630 3.29 -0.04 -10.97
C TYR A 630 4.24 0.42 -12.07
N GLY A 631 4.98 1.50 -11.84
CA GLY A 631 6.05 1.97 -12.73
C GLY A 631 5.59 2.65 -14.03
N GLY A 632 4.28 2.70 -14.28
CA GLY A 632 3.73 3.47 -15.40
C GLY A 632 3.93 4.96 -15.19
N ALA A 633 4.27 5.68 -16.26
CA ALA A 633 4.46 7.11 -16.18
C ALA A 633 4.11 7.78 -17.50
N ASP A 634 3.52 8.97 -17.43
CA ASP A 634 3.35 9.83 -18.60
C ASP A 634 4.71 10.38 -19.04
N GLU A 635 4.74 10.97 -20.23
CA GLU A 635 5.93 11.70 -20.68
C GLU A 635 6.31 12.81 -19.69
N GLU A 636 7.56 13.24 -19.77
CA GLU A 636 8.08 14.27 -18.88
C GLU A 636 7.25 15.57 -18.95
N ALA A 637 6.71 16.01 -17.82
CA ALA A 637 5.92 17.24 -17.72
C ALA A 637 6.75 18.49 -18.09
N GLY A 638 6.07 19.54 -18.56
CA GLY A 638 6.73 20.80 -18.94
C GLY A 638 7.49 21.45 -17.79
N SER A 639 6.99 21.35 -16.55
CA SER A 639 7.67 21.83 -15.34
C SER A 639 8.99 21.10 -15.08
N SER A 640 9.02 19.78 -15.26
CA SER A 640 10.22 18.95 -15.16
C SER A 640 11.26 19.31 -16.20
N LEU A 641 10.84 19.53 -17.47
CA LEU A 641 11.74 19.98 -18.53
C LEU A 641 12.49 21.27 -18.16
N ARG A 642 11.81 22.25 -17.56
CA ARG A 642 12.43 23.53 -17.14
C ARG A 642 13.49 23.33 -16.05
N LYS A 643 13.32 22.31 -15.22
CA LYS A 643 14.19 22.03 -14.06
C LYS A 643 15.37 21.16 -14.45
N PHE A 644 15.15 20.11 -15.23
CA PHE A 644 16.14 19.06 -15.45
C PHE A 644 16.90 19.20 -16.78
N ALA A 645 16.29 19.71 -17.85
CA ALA A 645 17.01 19.87 -19.12
C ALA A 645 18.23 20.82 -19.02
N PRO A 646 18.21 21.95 -18.26
CA PRO A 646 19.42 22.74 -18.05
C PRO A 646 20.48 22.00 -17.24
N ARG A 647 20.06 21.15 -16.29
CA ARG A 647 20.96 20.36 -15.45
C ARG A 647 21.63 19.24 -16.23
N SER A 648 20.96 18.67 -17.23
CA SER A 648 21.57 17.64 -18.07
C SER A 648 22.74 18.19 -18.88
N ALA A 649 22.70 19.47 -19.28
CA ALA A 649 23.84 20.11 -19.94
C ALA A 649 25.07 20.24 -19.01
N LEU A 650 24.86 20.33 -17.69
CA LEU A 650 25.93 20.37 -16.70
C LEU A 650 26.56 18.99 -16.43
N LEU A 651 25.84 17.89 -16.68
CA LEU A 651 26.35 16.53 -16.51
C LEU A 651 27.49 16.20 -17.48
N LEU A 652 27.51 16.79 -18.68
CA LEU A 652 28.50 16.48 -19.74
C LEU A 652 28.69 14.95 -19.96
N GLY A 653 27.63 14.17 -19.76
CA GLY A 653 27.63 12.71 -19.93
C GLY A 653 28.07 11.88 -18.72
N ARG A 654 28.40 12.49 -17.56
CA ARG A 654 28.76 11.77 -16.31
C ARG A 654 28.10 12.41 -15.10
N ALA A 655 27.78 11.61 -14.08
CA ALA A 655 27.29 12.12 -12.80
C ALA A 655 28.41 12.12 -11.76
N VAL A 656 28.71 13.27 -11.18
CA VAL A 656 29.83 13.42 -10.22
C VAL A 656 29.33 13.97 -8.88
N SER A 657 28.51 15.01 -8.89
CA SER A 657 27.98 15.66 -7.70
C SER A 657 26.64 15.04 -7.24
N LEU A 658 26.22 15.28 -6.00
CA LEU A 658 24.88 14.85 -5.54
C LEU A 658 23.75 15.43 -6.41
N PRO A 659 23.74 16.73 -6.78
CA PRO A 659 22.76 17.26 -7.73
C PRO A 659 22.74 16.55 -9.09
N ASP A 660 23.90 16.06 -9.55
CA ASP A 660 24.01 15.28 -10.79
C ASP A 660 23.31 13.93 -10.64
N LEU A 661 23.55 13.23 -9.53
CA LEU A 661 22.89 11.96 -9.20
C LEU A 661 21.37 12.15 -9.04
N GLU A 662 20.92 13.23 -8.38
CA GLU A 662 19.49 13.56 -8.28
C GLU A 662 18.87 13.78 -9.66
N ALA A 663 19.51 14.58 -10.52
CA ALA A 663 19.02 14.86 -11.87
C ALA A 663 18.99 13.57 -12.72
N ALA A 664 20.03 12.75 -12.64
CA ALA A 664 20.10 11.48 -13.34
C ALA A 664 19.02 10.49 -12.88
N ALA A 665 18.77 10.37 -11.58
CA ALA A 665 17.73 9.51 -11.06
C ALA A 665 16.31 10.01 -11.41
N ALA A 666 16.09 11.34 -11.41
CA ALA A 666 14.78 11.93 -11.68
C ALA A 666 14.41 11.95 -13.17
N SER A 667 15.35 12.21 -14.07
CA SER A 667 15.07 12.38 -15.51
C SER A 667 15.01 11.07 -16.29
N TYR A 668 15.84 10.09 -15.95
CA TYR A 668 16.04 8.91 -16.80
C TYR A 668 15.18 7.71 -16.39
N VAL A 669 14.72 7.63 -15.14
CA VAL A 669 13.88 6.51 -14.68
C VAL A 669 12.41 6.91 -14.67
N GLY A 670 11.60 6.27 -15.52
CA GLY A 670 10.14 6.44 -15.54
C GLY A 670 9.50 6.01 -14.23
N GLY A 671 8.49 6.76 -13.78
CA GLY A 671 7.75 6.49 -12.54
C GLY A 671 8.34 7.15 -11.30
N VAL A 672 9.53 7.75 -11.39
CA VAL A 672 10.12 8.54 -10.31
C VAL A 672 9.44 9.92 -10.25
N ARG A 673 8.81 10.22 -9.11
CA ARG A 673 8.06 11.46 -8.84
C ARG A 673 8.95 12.51 -8.15
N ALA A 674 9.86 12.08 -7.29
CA ALA A 674 10.82 12.95 -6.60
C ALA A 674 12.09 12.18 -6.22
N VAL A 675 13.20 12.89 -6.10
CA VAL A 675 14.50 12.35 -5.65
C VAL A 675 15.16 13.31 -4.67
N ALA A 676 15.86 12.76 -3.69
CA ALA A 676 16.84 13.48 -2.88
C ALA A 676 18.12 12.63 -2.76
N ALA A 677 19.27 13.28 -2.85
CA ALA A 677 20.57 12.64 -2.65
C ALA A 677 21.32 13.31 -1.50
N GLU A 678 21.92 12.52 -0.62
CA GLU A 678 22.83 13.03 0.40
C GLU A 678 23.96 12.02 0.70
N TRP A 679 25.08 12.50 1.20
CA TRP A 679 26.16 11.63 1.67
C TRP A 679 25.79 11.03 3.03
N ARG A 680 25.78 9.70 3.15
CA ARG A 680 25.56 9.01 4.43
C ARG A 680 26.45 7.78 4.58
N TRP A 681 26.58 7.32 5.82
CA TRP A 681 27.16 6.02 6.11
C TRP A 681 26.23 4.91 5.64
N SER A 682 26.72 4.04 4.75
CA SER A 682 26.02 2.81 4.35
C SER A 682 26.39 1.69 5.31
N HIS A 683 25.40 1.17 6.05
CA HIS A 683 25.61 -0.03 6.87
C HIS A 683 25.77 -1.30 6.02
N THR A 684 25.25 -1.30 4.79
CA THR A 684 25.38 -2.44 3.87
C THR A 684 26.77 -2.48 3.23
N LEU A 685 27.25 -1.32 2.76
CA LEU A 685 28.56 -1.21 2.10
C LEU A 685 29.72 -0.97 3.11
N GLN A 686 29.40 -0.61 4.35
CA GLN A 686 30.36 -0.26 5.43
C GLN A 686 31.30 0.91 5.07
N LEU A 687 30.76 1.94 4.40
CA LEU A 687 31.50 3.13 3.96
C LEU A 687 30.54 4.31 3.68
N PRO A 688 31.04 5.56 3.56
CA PRO A 688 30.24 6.69 3.09
C PRO A 688 29.80 6.47 1.64
N ALA A 689 28.49 6.51 1.39
CA ALA A 689 27.87 6.33 0.08
C ALA A 689 26.98 7.53 -0.27
N ALA A 690 26.83 7.79 -1.56
CA ALA A 690 25.78 8.67 -2.07
C ALA A 690 24.45 7.93 -1.92
N HIS A 691 23.66 8.35 -0.94
CA HIS A 691 22.37 7.76 -0.64
C HIS A 691 21.29 8.48 -1.42
N ILE A 692 20.58 7.74 -2.27
CA ILE A 692 19.55 8.24 -3.17
C ILE A 692 18.20 7.75 -2.66
N TRP A 693 17.38 8.68 -2.17
CA TRP A 693 15.98 8.38 -1.90
C TRP A 693 15.11 8.83 -3.05
N TYR A 694 14.18 7.97 -3.43
CA TYR A 694 13.23 8.27 -4.49
C TYR A 694 11.79 8.02 -4.05
N LEU A 695 10.88 8.80 -4.62
CA LEU A 695 9.44 8.62 -4.50
C LEU A 695 8.90 8.04 -5.81
N ALA A 696 8.21 6.91 -5.74
CA ALA A 696 7.51 6.27 -6.86
C ALA A 696 6.39 5.36 -6.33
N ASP A 697 5.48 4.93 -7.21
CA ASP A 697 4.36 4.03 -6.85
C ASP A 697 4.79 2.55 -6.74
N GLY A 698 6.04 2.22 -7.12
CA GLY A 698 6.63 0.87 -7.01
C GLY A 698 8.11 0.89 -6.61
N ASP A 699 8.71 -0.29 -6.52
CA ASP A 699 10.16 -0.41 -6.32
C ASP A 699 10.90 -0.23 -7.66
N LEU A 700 11.73 0.80 -7.72
CA LEU A 700 12.54 1.19 -8.88
C LEU A 700 14.03 1.23 -8.49
N SER A 701 14.40 0.68 -7.32
CA SER A 701 15.74 0.82 -6.75
C SER A 701 16.82 0.28 -7.69
N GLU A 702 16.61 -0.92 -8.26
CA GLU A 702 17.56 -1.50 -9.22
C GLU A 702 17.65 -0.70 -10.52
N LEU A 703 16.52 -0.21 -11.03
CA LEU A 703 16.46 0.61 -12.25
C LEU A 703 17.28 1.89 -12.09
N ILE A 704 17.09 2.59 -10.97
CA ILE A 704 17.82 3.80 -10.61
C ILE A 704 19.30 3.49 -10.39
N LEU A 705 19.62 2.46 -9.60
CA LEU A 705 21.00 2.10 -9.30
C LEU A 705 21.79 1.79 -10.57
N ASN A 706 21.25 0.93 -11.45
CA ASN A 706 21.91 0.58 -12.71
C ASN A 706 22.08 1.80 -13.62
N LYS A 707 21.11 2.71 -13.64
CA LYS A 707 21.22 3.95 -14.41
C LYS A 707 22.31 4.88 -13.87
N LEU A 708 22.41 5.03 -12.55
CA LEU A 708 23.46 5.83 -11.92
C LEU A 708 24.84 5.18 -12.13
N ARG A 709 24.95 3.85 -12.07
CA ARG A 709 26.17 3.10 -12.39
C ARG A 709 26.64 3.36 -13.82
N SER A 710 25.72 3.49 -14.78
CA SER A 710 26.05 3.81 -16.17
C SER A 710 26.65 5.21 -16.38
N LEU A 711 26.51 6.11 -15.40
CA LEU A 711 26.94 7.52 -15.47
C LEU A 711 28.08 7.86 -14.50
N THR A 712 28.39 6.95 -13.57
CA THR A 712 29.37 7.15 -12.50
C THR A 712 30.57 6.23 -12.71
N GLN A 713 31.63 6.42 -11.93
CA GLN A 713 32.74 5.45 -11.94
C GLN A 713 32.28 4.12 -11.32
N PRO A 714 32.77 2.96 -11.81
CA PRO A 714 32.36 1.64 -11.34
C PRO A 714 32.36 1.48 -9.82
N ASP A 715 33.35 2.05 -9.14
CA ASP A 715 33.56 1.92 -7.69
C ASP A 715 32.84 3.00 -6.86
N THR A 716 32.04 3.88 -7.47
CA THR A 716 31.34 4.95 -6.75
C THR A 716 30.38 4.33 -5.73
N PRO A 717 30.47 4.61 -4.43
CA PRO A 717 29.58 4.00 -3.47
C PRO A 717 28.19 4.66 -3.55
N ILE A 718 27.19 3.91 -4.02
CA ILE A 718 25.82 4.38 -4.24
C ILE A 718 24.86 3.41 -3.57
N GLN A 719 23.94 3.95 -2.78
CA GLN A 719 22.84 3.21 -2.18
C GLN A 719 21.53 3.86 -2.61
N VAL A 720 20.59 3.06 -3.11
CA VAL A 720 19.29 3.55 -3.58
C VAL A 720 18.21 2.91 -2.74
N GLU A 721 17.32 3.74 -2.20
CA GLU A 721 16.21 3.29 -1.36
C GLU A 721 14.95 4.08 -1.67
N ARG A 722 13.79 3.42 -1.54
CA ARG A 722 12.51 4.11 -1.63
C ARG A 722 12.28 4.98 -0.40
N ALA A 723 11.81 6.21 -0.63
CA ALA A 723 11.43 7.11 0.45
C ALA A 723 10.19 6.60 1.19
N VAL A 724 10.19 6.74 2.53
CA VAL A 724 9.11 6.24 3.40
C VAL A 724 8.13 7.35 3.74
N ALA A 725 6.84 7.07 3.62
CA ALA A 725 5.79 8.00 4.02
C ALA A 725 5.80 8.20 5.54
N THR A 726 5.85 9.46 5.98
CA THR A 726 5.60 9.85 7.36
C THR A 726 4.24 10.53 7.42
N SER A 727 3.27 9.82 7.98
CA SER A 727 1.95 10.37 8.26
C SER A 727 2.05 11.74 8.94
N ALA A 728 1.30 12.71 8.43
CA ALA A 728 1.28 14.07 8.95
C ALA A 728 -0.15 14.60 8.98
N ARG A 729 -0.46 15.43 9.98
CA ARG A 729 -1.75 16.12 10.10
C ARG A 729 -1.53 17.61 10.29
N LEU A 730 -2.20 18.41 9.49
CA LEU A 730 -2.16 19.86 9.55
C LEU A 730 -3.58 20.41 9.72
N SER A 731 -3.79 21.29 10.70
CA SER A 731 -5.03 22.06 10.81
C SER A 731 -4.71 23.54 10.73
N ILE A 732 -5.41 24.26 9.85
CA ILE A 732 -5.24 25.68 9.58
C ILE A 732 -6.57 26.38 9.83
N GLN A 733 -6.55 27.42 10.66
CA GLN A 733 -7.68 28.32 10.84
C GLN A 733 -7.42 29.61 10.07
N LEU A 734 -8.43 30.03 9.31
CA LEU A 734 -8.37 31.10 8.33
C LEU A 734 -9.49 32.11 8.59
N ALA A 735 -9.15 33.39 8.48
CA ALA A 735 -10.13 34.45 8.26
C ALA A 735 -10.29 34.66 6.75
N CYS A 736 -11.52 34.64 6.27
CA CYS A 736 -11.87 34.84 4.87
C CYS A 736 -12.55 36.20 4.68
N ASP A 737 -12.42 36.80 3.50
CA ASP A 737 -13.14 38.02 3.11
C ASP A 737 -14.65 37.75 3.14
N PRO A 738 -15.45 38.50 3.95
CA PRO A 738 -16.89 38.27 4.06
C PRO A 738 -17.64 38.50 2.74
N LYS A 739 -17.03 39.13 1.72
CA LYS A 739 -17.62 39.30 0.38
C LYS A 739 -17.49 38.07 -0.52
N ARG A 740 -16.82 37.00 -0.08
CA ARG A 740 -16.63 35.76 -0.84
C ARG A 740 -17.23 34.57 -0.10
N PHE A 741 -17.67 33.57 -0.85
CA PHE A 741 -18.12 32.31 -0.24
C PHE A 741 -16.93 31.59 0.41
N GLU A 742 -17.04 31.32 1.71
CA GLU A 742 -16.00 30.64 2.48
C GLU A 742 -15.63 29.30 1.82
N THR A 743 -16.61 28.54 1.34
CA THR A 743 -16.41 27.23 0.70
C THR A 743 -15.45 27.30 -0.49
N ASP A 744 -15.59 28.33 -1.33
CA ASP A 744 -14.77 28.50 -2.53
C ASP A 744 -13.34 28.89 -2.17
N VAL A 745 -13.19 29.75 -1.14
CA VAL A 745 -11.87 30.14 -0.62
C VAL A 745 -11.16 28.93 -0.01
N LEU A 746 -11.85 28.12 0.81
CA LEU A 746 -11.28 26.92 1.41
C LEU A 746 -10.89 25.88 0.35
N ALA A 747 -11.73 25.70 -0.68
CA ALA A 747 -11.40 24.82 -1.81
C ALA A 747 -10.15 25.31 -2.56
N ALA A 748 -10.06 26.60 -2.85
CA ALA A 748 -8.89 27.19 -3.51
C ALA A 748 -7.61 27.06 -2.66
N VAL A 749 -7.70 27.24 -1.33
CA VAL A 749 -6.58 27.00 -0.41
C VAL A 749 -6.17 25.53 -0.42
N ARG A 750 -7.13 24.60 -0.41
CA ARG A 750 -6.82 23.18 -0.48
C ARG A 750 -6.10 22.83 -1.77
N THR A 751 -6.59 23.32 -2.92
CA THR A 751 -5.90 23.16 -4.21
C THR A 751 -4.48 23.71 -4.15
N ALA A 752 -4.29 24.92 -3.63
CA ALA A 752 -2.95 25.54 -3.50
C ALA A 752 -1.99 24.77 -2.57
N LEU A 753 -2.51 23.94 -1.66
CA LEU A 753 -1.70 23.14 -0.73
C LEU A 753 -1.50 21.70 -1.18
N THR A 754 -2.51 21.03 -1.75
CA THR A 754 -2.49 19.55 -1.88
C THR A 754 -2.48 19.05 -3.32
N THR A 755 -2.54 19.91 -4.34
CA THR A 755 -2.44 19.46 -5.74
C THR A 755 -1.07 18.81 -6.00
N VAL A 756 -1.05 17.59 -6.54
CA VAL A 756 0.16 16.76 -6.65
C VAL A 756 1.34 17.45 -7.35
N GLU A 757 1.09 18.28 -8.36
CA GLU A 757 2.16 18.88 -9.18
C GLU A 757 2.50 20.33 -8.83
N SER A 758 1.72 20.97 -7.95
CA SER A 758 1.83 22.42 -7.70
C SER A 758 1.57 22.82 -6.25
N GLY A 759 0.90 21.97 -5.49
CA GLY A 759 0.55 22.20 -4.10
C GLY A 759 1.79 22.11 -3.21
N LEU A 760 1.95 23.05 -2.29
CA LEU A 760 3.10 23.11 -1.40
C LEU A 760 3.34 21.81 -0.59
N LEU A 761 2.26 21.14 -0.18
CA LEU A 761 2.30 19.94 0.66
C LEU A 761 2.41 18.64 -0.15
N ALA A 762 2.40 18.73 -1.49
CA ALA A 762 2.67 17.57 -2.32
C ALA A 762 4.12 17.09 -2.08
N PRO A 763 4.35 15.78 -1.86
CA PRO A 763 5.70 15.24 -1.61
C PRO A 763 6.73 15.61 -2.69
N GLU A 764 6.29 15.80 -3.94
CA GLU A 764 7.08 16.21 -5.10
C GLU A 764 7.65 17.62 -4.98
N ILE A 765 6.87 18.51 -4.35
CA ILE A 765 7.18 19.92 -4.19
C ILE A 765 7.91 20.15 -2.89
N LEU A 766 7.40 19.60 -1.78
CA LEU A 766 8.01 19.74 -0.47
C LEU A 766 9.36 19.04 -0.41
N GLY A 767 9.46 17.86 -1.03
CA GLY A 767 10.69 17.08 -1.16
C GLY A 767 10.97 16.11 -0.01
N ILE A 768 11.76 15.07 -0.32
CA ILE A 768 12.15 14.02 0.62
C ILE A 768 13.17 14.60 1.63
N GLY A 769 12.96 14.34 2.93
CA GLY A 769 13.82 14.79 4.02
C GLY A 769 13.86 16.32 4.21
N LYS A 770 12.98 17.07 3.54
CA LYS A 770 12.95 18.54 3.60
C LYS A 770 12.09 19.05 4.76
N THR A 771 12.31 20.32 5.09
CA THR A 771 11.62 21.00 6.18
C THR A 771 10.38 21.71 5.66
N LEU A 772 9.22 21.44 6.28
CA LEU A 772 8.03 22.26 6.10
C LEU A 772 8.20 23.55 6.91
N PHE A 773 8.47 24.66 6.24
CA PHE A 773 8.59 25.97 6.87
C PHE A 773 7.23 26.64 7.05
N ARG A 774 6.99 27.20 8.24
CA ARG A 774 5.75 27.92 8.55
C ARG A 774 5.56 29.14 7.64
N SER A 775 6.65 29.84 7.30
CA SER A 775 6.62 30.99 6.40
C SER A 775 6.20 30.64 4.97
N GLN A 776 6.65 29.50 4.43
CA GLN A 776 6.26 29.02 3.11
C GLN A 776 4.77 28.64 3.09
N LEU A 777 4.30 27.99 4.15
CA LEU A 777 2.88 27.68 4.31
C LEU A 777 2.03 28.96 4.34
N PHE A 778 2.45 29.96 5.12
CA PHE A 778 1.74 31.24 5.20
C PHE A 778 1.73 31.95 3.85
N ASN A 779 2.84 31.96 3.13
CA ASN A 779 2.91 32.53 1.79
C ASN A 779 1.96 31.82 0.81
N ALA A 780 1.94 30.48 0.81
CA ALA A 780 1.05 29.71 -0.08
C ALA A 780 -0.42 29.99 0.21
N VAL A 781 -0.80 30.07 1.49
CA VAL A 781 -2.18 30.30 1.93
C VAL A 781 -2.62 31.75 1.71
N LEU A 782 -1.80 32.73 2.07
CA LEU A 782 -2.14 34.17 1.97
C LEU A 782 -2.15 34.69 0.52
N ASN A 783 -1.50 33.99 -0.41
CA ASN A 783 -1.59 34.32 -1.84
C ASN A 783 -2.93 33.88 -2.46
N VAL A 784 -3.76 33.11 -1.76
CA VAL A 784 -5.09 32.73 -2.26
C VAL A 784 -6.05 33.90 -2.09
N ILE A 785 -6.64 34.32 -3.22
CA ILE A 785 -7.59 35.42 -3.25
C ILE A 785 -8.78 35.11 -2.32
N GLY A 786 -9.01 35.99 -1.34
CA GLY A 786 -10.10 35.87 -0.37
C GLY A 786 -9.65 35.42 1.02
N VAL A 787 -8.39 35.00 1.21
CA VAL A 787 -7.83 34.80 2.55
C VAL A 787 -7.33 36.13 3.09
N THR A 788 -7.78 36.53 4.28
CA THR A 788 -7.36 37.79 4.93
C THR A 788 -6.33 37.57 6.02
N ALA A 789 -6.40 36.44 6.75
CA ALA A 789 -5.41 36.07 7.76
C ALA A 789 -5.39 34.57 8.06
N VAL A 790 -4.26 34.10 8.61
CA VAL A 790 -4.16 32.78 9.26
C VAL A 790 -4.25 32.98 10.76
N THR A 791 -5.35 32.56 11.38
CA THR A 791 -5.66 32.80 12.80
C THR A 791 -5.19 31.67 13.71
N GLY A 792 -4.92 30.49 13.16
CA GLY A 792 -4.45 29.33 13.92
C GLY A 792 -3.76 28.31 13.04
N LEU A 793 -2.75 27.64 13.59
CA LEU A 793 -2.01 26.57 12.91
C LEU A 793 -1.59 25.50 13.90
N SER A 794 -1.94 24.24 13.64
CA SER A 794 -1.56 23.11 14.48
C SER A 794 -1.04 21.93 13.66
N TYR A 795 -0.06 21.21 14.21
CA TYR A 795 0.49 19.96 13.71
C TYR A 795 0.29 18.87 14.75
N TRP A 796 -0.32 17.74 14.37
CA TRP A 796 -0.71 16.66 15.30
C TRP A 796 -1.32 17.17 16.62
N TYR A 797 -2.36 18.00 16.50
CA TYR A 797 -3.12 18.61 17.61
C TYR A 797 -2.36 19.62 18.47
N SER A 798 -1.06 19.82 18.24
CA SER A 798 -0.25 20.79 18.96
C SER A 798 -0.08 22.07 18.14
N PRO A 799 -0.04 23.27 18.76
CA PRO A 799 0.26 24.50 18.03
C PRO A 799 1.58 24.41 17.25
N PHE A 800 1.57 24.74 15.96
CA PHE A 800 2.78 24.76 15.14
C PHE A 800 3.54 26.08 15.39
N SER A 801 4.26 26.15 16.50
CA SER A 801 5.02 27.32 16.94
C SER A 801 6.44 27.38 16.38
N ASN A 802 7.05 26.25 16.02
CA ASN A 802 8.40 26.18 15.45
C ASN A 802 8.49 26.85 14.06
N PHE A 803 9.71 27.28 13.68
CA PHE A 803 9.96 27.85 12.34
C PHE A 803 9.71 26.84 11.21
N GLY A 804 9.92 25.56 11.47
CA GLY A 804 9.60 24.47 10.56
C GLY A 804 9.69 23.09 11.22
N ILE A 805 9.19 22.08 10.52
CA ILE A 805 9.23 20.67 10.95
C ILE A 805 9.93 19.87 9.85
N LYS A 806 10.98 19.14 10.20
CA LYS A 806 11.77 18.35 9.26
C LYS A 806 11.34 16.90 9.29
N ALA A 807 11.10 16.31 8.12
CA ALA A 807 10.92 14.87 8.02
C ALA A 807 12.24 14.14 8.34
N PRO A 808 12.21 12.93 8.93
CA PRO A 808 13.40 12.10 9.02
C PRO A 808 14.06 11.93 7.63
N ALA A 809 15.38 11.76 7.62
CA ALA A 809 16.09 11.52 6.37
C ALA A 809 15.56 10.22 5.70
N GLY A 810 15.36 10.27 4.38
CA GLY A 810 14.68 9.20 3.64
C GLY A 810 13.17 9.13 3.81
N HIS A 811 12.56 10.05 4.58
CA HIS A 811 11.11 10.13 4.73
C HIS A 811 10.54 11.38 4.07
N TYR A 812 9.27 11.32 3.66
CA TYR A 812 8.51 12.48 3.19
C TYR A 812 7.23 12.65 4.02
N PHE A 813 6.70 13.86 4.09
CA PHE A 813 5.42 14.08 4.76
C PHE A 813 4.25 13.63 3.89
N ASP A 814 3.38 12.82 4.46
CA ASP A 814 2.13 12.42 3.82
C ASP A 814 0.94 13.08 4.54
N PHE A 815 0.34 14.07 3.86
CA PHE A 815 -0.83 14.81 4.32
C PHE A 815 -2.14 14.33 3.67
N THR A 816 -2.12 13.20 2.96
CA THR A 816 -3.29 12.68 2.23
C THR A 816 -4.50 12.59 3.16
N ASN A 817 -5.58 13.30 2.81
CA ASN A 817 -6.83 13.41 3.59
C ASN A 817 -6.66 13.89 5.04
N ARG A 818 -5.57 14.60 5.36
CA ARG A 818 -5.24 15.06 6.72
C ARG A 818 -4.87 16.54 6.82
N VAL A 819 -5.37 17.33 5.87
CA VAL A 819 -5.34 18.80 5.89
C VAL A 819 -6.73 19.31 6.25
N TYR A 820 -6.84 19.98 7.40
CA TYR A 820 -8.10 20.51 7.91
C TYR A 820 -8.09 22.03 7.80
N LEU A 821 -9.08 22.60 7.13
CA LEU A 821 -9.25 24.05 7.00
C LEU A 821 -10.52 24.46 7.75
N ASN A 822 -10.41 25.37 8.73
CA ASN A 822 -11.51 25.76 9.62
C ASN A 822 -12.24 24.54 10.24
N GLY A 823 -11.49 23.49 10.56
CA GLY A 823 -12.01 22.24 11.14
C GLY A 823 -12.67 21.27 10.14
N ARG A 824 -12.77 21.63 8.86
CA ARG A 824 -13.35 20.79 7.79
C ARG A 824 -12.25 20.05 7.02
N ASN A 825 -12.49 18.77 6.74
CA ASN A 825 -11.71 17.98 5.77
C ASN A 825 -12.45 17.95 4.43
N ALA A 826 -12.84 19.13 3.94
CA ALA A 826 -13.64 19.29 2.73
C ALA A 826 -12.80 19.14 1.48
#